data_AF-A0A7S0D0H9-F1
#
_entry.id   AF-A0A7S0D0H9-F1
#
_cell.length_a   1.000
_cell.length_b   1.000
_cell.length_c   1.000
_cell.angle_alpha   90.00
_cell.angle_beta   90.00
_cell.angle_gamma   90.00
#
_symmetry.space_group_name_H-M   'P 1'
#
loop_
_entity.id
_entity.type
_entity.pdbx_description
1 polymer ?
#
loop_
_entity_poly.entity_id
_entity_poly.type
_entity_poly.pdbx_seq_one_letter_code
_entity_poly.pdbx_strand_id
1 'polypeptide(L)'
;WSDEVVIPGGVQPLSSGVSVRFSKVSGYAPGDQFAIRNRTVDSFGTYLGASDATFELDVLDRAEFDPPVFHRASGSTTAGLQADMTVTGAYAGRSTYVYEIKIDSASSGAQSTFKWRKYLRGRSDGGGPFGSAALPVSLSPTLLDDGTYVQWAAISGHAVNDRWTVIAHAGDAFRWRKDGGDWTAPQSMTSVGLVERDFSNVGTSKTVNVDVRATGEYSGAADATIALEVLPGGATFRWKKHTYMPRAGSLNQTSTQGGPYCCGTEDVMLDSLTDTARGVGTWSPEMNMVPESTLLTDGVYVAFVSSSGYTAGDLYYVPVKKTAHHRLSDGVLIAFGADSGYSPNDRWNVSAAAGVYARGPLLGDTELSIMGSGFLPSESLKCRLSDERTLVSEIVDARYVSPNHVVCATPPHPPDTVADPVFVGAGSSSMETKGAYAWSYSVTFSVRMASATTFQWRADPLLETTGSWSGSAAIEVGTLRPLGDSGVFVTFASGETYGVGDEWTFAAYSRDDAINNVELTDIQLGSIRPGVMKHVAVSNDGGVSWSADKHGATRFLYSDIYVSPSGDDVTGDGTSSTPYRTIQRGIHAALSPGGGYVKNATNRDDIVVSPGRYTGAGNTGLFTMGKSVMVRAARSGEVVIDCAVRVAGAAHFGETMASAEGAGKVSLVGVNVENCGM
;
A
#
# COMPACT_ATOMS: atom_id res chain seq x y z
N TRP A 1 2.90 -6.15 39.06
CA TRP A 1 1.44 -6.25 39.27
C TRP A 1 1.01 -4.95 39.93
N SER A 2 -0.15 -4.41 39.54
CA SER A 2 -0.75 -3.28 40.26
C SER A 2 -1.18 -3.72 41.66
N ASP A 3 -1.56 -2.75 42.48
CA ASP A 3 -2.37 -3.04 43.67
C ASP A 3 -3.68 -3.73 43.27
N GLU A 4 -4.31 -4.41 44.23
CA GLU A 4 -5.59 -5.07 44.04
C GLU A 4 -6.66 -4.05 43.61
N VAL A 5 -7.32 -4.32 42.50
CA VAL A 5 -8.40 -3.47 41.97
C VAL A 5 -9.73 -4.22 42.12
N VAL A 6 -10.65 -3.64 42.88
CA VAL A 6 -12.01 -4.17 43.07
C VAL A 6 -12.73 -4.22 41.72
N ILE A 7 -13.61 -5.20 41.47
CA ILE A 7 -14.42 -5.31 40.24
C ILE A 7 -15.82 -4.68 40.46
N PRO A 8 -16.06 -3.40 40.10
CA PRO A 8 -17.32 -2.69 40.38
C PRO A 8 -18.38 -2.87 39.27
N GLY A 9 -18.06 -3.56 38.18
CA GLY A 9 -18.90 -3.67 36.97
C GLY A 9 -18.87 -2.44 36.04
N GLY A 10 -18.24 -1.34 36.48
CA GLY A 10 -17.91 -0.17 35.67
C GLY A 10 -16.62 -0.34 34.85
N VAL A 11 -16.36 0.62 33.95
CA VAL A 11 -15.10 0.70 33.19
C VAL A 11 -13.97 1.12 34.13
N GLN A 12 -12.86 0.39 34.09
CA GLN A 12 -11.68 0.63 34.89
C GLN A 12 -10.46 0.89 33.99
N PRO A 13 -9.81 2.05 34.13
CA PRO A 13 -8.61 2.34 33.37
C PRO A 13 -7.44 1.47 33.84
N LEU A 14 -6.65 1.00 32.87
CA LEU A 14 -5.30 0.47 33.06
C LEU A 14 -4.28 1.54 32.61
N SER A 15 -3.02 1.13 32.41
CA SER A 15 -1.98 1.97 31.81
C SER A 15 -2.19 2.18 30.30
N SER A 16 -1.58 3.23 29.76
CA SER A 16 -1.46 3.47 28.30
C SER A 16 -2.80 3.60 27.55
N GLY A 17 -3.82 4.17 28.18
CA GLY A 17 -5.12 4.44 27.55
C GLY A 17 -6.03 3.21 27.36
N VAL A 18 -5.62 2.05 27.87
CA VAL A 18 -6.43 0.83 27.85
C VAL A 18 -7.37 0.83 29.06
N SER A 19 -8.61 0.37 28.89
CA SER A 19 -9.57 0.19 29.98
C SER A 19 -10.23 -1.18 29.91
N VAL A 20 -10.62 -1.74 31.06
CA VAL A 20 -11.29 -3.04 31.19
C VAL A 20 -12.67 -2.84 31.80
N ARG A 21 -13.63 -3.68 31.40
CA ARG A 21 -14.92 -3.79 32.08
C ARG A 21 -15.29 -5.25 32.21
N PHE A 22 -15.55 -5.69 33.43
CA PHE A 22 -16.08 -7.03 33.68
C PHE A 22 -17.60 -7.03 33.49
N SER A 23 -18.11 -7.93 32.66
CA SER A 23 -19.54 -8.06 32.38
C SER A 23 -20.33 -8.63 33.56
N LYS A 24 -19.64 -9.28 34.51
CA LYS A 24 -20.19 -9.77 35.77
C LYS A 24 -19.33 -9.25 36.92
N VAL A 25 -19.94 -9.06 38.08
CA VAL A 25 -19.25 -8.61 39.31
C VAL A 25 -18.74 -9.77 40.17
N SER A 26 -19.03 -11.01 39.78
CA SER A 26 -18.65 -12.23 40.49
C SER A 26 -18.55 -13.43 39.54
N GLY A 27 -17.94 -14.51 40.00
CA GLY A 27 -17.73 -15.75 39.22
C GLY A 27 -16.31 -15.96 38.68
N TYR A 28 -15.35 -15.15 39.13
CA TYR A 28 -13.92 -15.30 38.83
C TYR A 28 -13.20 -15.98 40.00
N ALA A 29 -12.27 -16.88 39.72
CA ALA A 29 -11.52 -17.63 40.71
C ALA A 29 -10.17 -16.95 41.02
N PRO A 30 -9.64 -17.09 42.25
CA PRO A 30 -8.28 -16.66 42.57
C PRO A 30 -7.26 -17.32 41.62
N GLY A 31 -6.48 -16.51 40.91
CA GLY A 31 -5.50 -16.98 39.93
C GLY A 31 -5.95 -16.87 38.47
N ASP A 32 -7.19 -16.45 38.20
CA ASP A 32 -7.63 -16.11 36.84
C ASP A 32 -6.76 -14.99 36.26
N GLN A 33 -6.25 -15.21 35.04
CA GLN A 33 -5.40 -14.26 34.34
C GLN A 33 -6.07 -13.83 33.03
N PHE A 34 -6.34 -12.53 32.91
CA PHE A 34 -6.90 -11.92 31.70
C PHE A 34 -5.81 -11.10 31.02
N ALA A 35 -5.38 -11.52 29.83
CA ALA A 35 -4.44 -10.77 29.02
C ALA A 35 -5.22 -9.85 28.08
N ILE A 36 -5.02 -8.53 28.22
CA ILE A 36 -5.55 -7.53 27.29
C ILE A 36 -4.39 -7.11 26.38
N ARG A 37 -4.52 -7.31 25.08
CA ARG A 37 -3.50 -6.93 24.10
C ARG A 37 -4.13 -6.25 22.89
N ASN A 38 -3.40 -5.29 22.35
CA ASN A 38 -3.71 -4.68 21.07
C ASN A 38 -3.47 -5.75 19.98
N ARG A 39 -4.48 -6.02 19.16
CA ARG A 39 -4.32 -6.83 17.94
C ARG A 39 -3.57 -5.94 16.96
N THR A 40 -2.39 -6.27 16.45
CA THR A 40 -1.66 -5.33 15.58
C THR A 40 -1.57 -5.88 14.18
N VAL A 41 -2.05 -5.13 13.19
CA VAL A 41 -1.64 -5.32 11.79
C VAL A 41 -0.43 -4.43 11.57
N ASP A 42 0.71 -5.04 11.27
CA ASP A 42 1.92 -4.27 10.99
C ASP A 42 1.90 -3.88 9.51
N SER A 43 2.17 -2.61 9.23
CA SER A 43 2.34 -2.10 7.88
C SER A 43 3.80 -1.70 7.65
N PHE A 44 4.30 -2.00 6.46
CA PHE A 44 5.69 -1.73 6.08
C PHE A 44 5.81 -1.58 4.56
N GLY A 45 7.00 -1.16 4.13
CA GLY A 45 7.29 -0.82 2.75
C GLY A 45 7.51 0.68 2.57
N THR A 46 7.79 1.06 1.33
CA THR A 46 7.90 2.46 0.93
C THR A 46 6.68 2.75 0.07
N TYR A 47 5.86 3.73 0.48
CA TYR A 47 4.67 4.09 -0.28
C TYR A 47 5.04 4.88 -1.54
N LEU A 48 4.43 4.51 -2.66
CA LEU A 48 4.81 4.93 -4.01
C LEU A 48 3.70 5.72 -4.72
N GLY A 49 2.59 6.00 -4.03
CA GLY A 49 1.50 6.77 -4.60
C GLY A 49 1.90 8.23 -4.86
N ALA A 50 1.21 8.85 -5.81
CA ALA A 50 1.44 10.26 -6.16
C ALA A 50 0.92 11.23 -5.09
N SER A 51 -0.13 10.81 -4.36
CA SER A 51 -0.74 11.51 -3.23
C SER A 51 -0.81 10.56 -2.04
N ASP A 52 -0.97 11.11 -0.84
CA ASP A 52 -1.32 10.32 0.34
C ASP A 52 -2.52 9.41 0.05
N ALA A 53 -2.51 8.21 0.62
CA ALA A 53 -3.62 7.29 0.50
C ALA A 53 -3.92 6.58 1.82
N THR A 54 -5.12 6.05 1.86
CA THR A 54 -5.70 5.36 2.99
C THR A 54 -6.10 3.95 2.55
N PHE A 55 -5.53 2.94 3.21
CA PHE A 55 -5.83 1.54 2.98
C PHE A 55 -6.72 1.01 4.09
N GLU A 56 -7.94 0.63 3.73
CA GLU A 56 -8.86 -0.03 4.65
C GLU A 56 -8.73 -1.54 4.51
N LEU A 57 -8.59 -2.24 5.63
CA LEU A 57 -8.59 -3.69 5.70
C LEU A 57 -9.84 -4.16 6.46
N ASP A 58 -10.39 -5.27 6.01
CA ASP A 58 -11.58 -5.90 6.59
C ASP A 58 -11.35 -7.40 6.77
N VAL A 59 -11.38 -7.84 8.03
CA VAL A 59 -11.24 -9.24 8.40
C VAL A 59 -12.57 -9.95 8.23
N LEU A 60 -12.58 -11.05 7.46
CA LEU A 60 -13.83 -11.66 7.00
C LEU A 60 -14.31 -12.79 7.90
N ASP A 61 -15.63 -12.86 8.10
CA ASP A 61 -16.29 -13.97 8.77
C ASP A 61 -16.56 -15.11 7.78
N ARG A 62 -15.57 -15.97 7.57
CA ARG A 62 -15.70 -17.15 6.71
C ARG A 62 -15.23 -18.42 7.41
N ALA A 63 -15.86 -18.73 8.54
CA ALA A 63 -15.68 -20.01 9.25
C ALA A 63 -15.93 -21.24 8.35
N GLU A 64 -16.65 -21.07 7.23
CA GLU A 64 -16.84 -22.10 6.19
C GLU A 64 -15.53 -22.58 5.54
N PHE A 65 -14.40 -21.86 5.68
CA PHE A 65 -13.13 -22.19 5.03
C PHE A 65 -12.04 -22.68 5.96
N ASP A 66 -12.24 -22.62 7.27
CA ASP A 66 -11.13 -22.79 8.21
C ASP A 66 -11.47 -23.71 9.39
N PRO A 67 -11.60 -25.03 9.12
CA PRO A 67 -11.89 -26.00 10.15
C PRO A 67 -10.70 -26.16 11.11
N PRO A 68 -10.92 -26.70 12.31
CA PRO A 68 -9.84 -26.90 13.25
C PRO A 68 -8.74 -27.80 12.68
N VAL A 69 -7.51 -27.31 12.62
CA VAL A 69 -6.34 -28.07 12.16
C VAL A 69 -5.73 -28.82 13.33
N PHE A 70 -5.48 -30.11 13.16
CA PHE A 70 -4.89 -30.94 14.21
C PHE A 70 -3.38 -31.19 13.99
N HIS A 71 -2.57 -31.02 15.04
CA HIS A 71 -1.13 -31.25 15.04
C HIS A 71 -0.68 -32.26 16.11
N ARG A 72 0.29 -33.11 15.72
CA ARG A 72 0.95 -34.10 16.61
C ARG A 72 1.96 -33.44 17.55
N ALA A 73 2.03 -33.89 18.80
CA ALA A 73 3.14 -33.56 19.70
C ALA A 73 4.44 -34.33 19.34
N SER A 74 5.57 -33.63 19.31
CA SER A 74 6.92 -34.17 19.16
C SER A 74 7.35 -34.95 20.41
N GLY A 75 6.81 -36.15 20.63
CA GLY A 75 7.24 -36.96 21.77
C GLY A 75 6.43 -38.21 22.08
N SER A 76 5.28 -38.45 21.45
CA SER A 76 4.55 -39.68 21.74
C SER A 76 5.07 -40.89 20.94
N THR A 77 5.24 -42.00 21.65
CA THR A 77 5.77 -43.29 21.19
C THR A 77 4.70 -44.19 20.55
N THR A 78 3.42 -43.83 20.64
CA THR A 78 2.32 -44.57 20.00
C THR A 78 2.19 -44.14 18.53
N ALA A 79 2.47 -45.08 17.62
CA ALA A 79 2.12 -44.93 16.21
C ALA A 79 0.59 -44.95 16.09
N GLY A 80 -0.02 -43.93 15.44
CA GLY A 80 -1.47 -43.89 15.17
C GLY A 80 -2.26 -42.74 15.81
N LEU A 81 -1.68 -41.95 16.73
CA LEU A 81 -2.41 -40.93 17.52
C LEU A 81 -3.18 -39.87 16.75
N GLN A 82 -2.81 -39.60 15.50
CA GLN A 82 -3.55 -38.66 14.65
C GLN A 82 -4.86 -39.26 14.11
N ALA A 83 -4.92 -40.58 13.95
CA ALA A 83 -6.15 -41.30 13.61
C ALA A 83 -7.00 -41.62 14.86
N ASP A 84 -6.40 -41.53 16.05
CA ASP A 84 -7.09 -41.88 17.30
C ASP A 84 -8.06 -40.81 17.79
N MET A 85 -7.94 -39.56 17.33
CA MET A 85 -8.85 -38.46 17.67
C MET A 85 -9.24 -37.66 16.42
N THR A 86 -10.54 -37.53 16.18
CA THR A 86 -11.10 -36.66 15.14
C THR A 86 -11.68 -35.41 15.79
N VAL A 87 -11.48 -34.25 15.16
CA VAL A 87 -12.16 -33.00 15.51
C VAL A 87 -13.32 -32.79 14.55
N THR A 88 -14.49 -32.50 15.07
CA THR A 88 -15.70 -32.25 14.26
C THR A 88 -16.42 -30.98 14.73
N GLY A 89 -17.37 -30.50 13.92
CA GLY A 89 -18.20 -29.34 14.23
C GLY A 89 -17.91 -28.13 13.35
N ALA A 90 -18.72 -27.09 13.52
CA ALA A 90 -18.58 -25.80 12.85
C ALA A 90 -18.14 -24.78 13.89
N TYR A 91 -16.90 -24.32 13.78
CA TYR A 91 -16.34 -23.39 14.75
C TYR A 91 -17.09 -22.05 14.68
N ALA A 92 -17.74 -21.69 15.79
CA ALA A 92 -18.51 -20.45 15.93
C ALA A 92 -17.76 -19.39 16.76
N GLY A 93 -16.50 -19.65 17.10
CA GLY A 93 -15.69 -18.71 17.85
C GLY A 93 -15.29 -17.50 17.00
N ARG A 94 -15.13 -16.36 17.67
CA ARG A 94 -14.87 -15.07 17.01
C ARG A 94 -13.39 -14.77 16.81
N SER A 95 -12.47 -15.68 17.13
CA SER A 95 -11.02 -15.49 16.95
C SER A 95 -10.36 -16.83 16.71
N THR A 96 -9.15 -16.82 16.18
CA THR A 96 -8.36 -18.05 16.04
C THR A 96 -7.79 -18.51 17.38
N TYR A 97 -8.19 -19.70 17.83
CA TYR A 97 -7.74 -20.32 19.10
C TYR A 97 -7.02 -21.64 18.87
N VAL A 98 -6.07 -21.89 19.75
CA VAL A 98 -5.38 -23.17 19.91
C VAL A 98 -6.01 -23.90 21.10
N TYR A 99 -6.70 -24.99 20.81
CA TYR A 99 -7.17 -25.98 21.76
C TYR A 99 -6.07 -26.99 21.99
N GLU A 100 -5.89 -27.35 23.24
CA GLU A 100 -4.90 -28.32 23.62
C GLU A 100 -5.52 -29.35 24.52
N ILE A 101 -5.51 -30.59 24.05
CA ILE A 101 -6.16 -31.73 24.65
C ILE A 101 -5.06 -32.68 25.12
N LYS A 102 -5.17 -33.20 26.34
CA LYS A 102 -4.19 -34.06 26.96
C LYS A 102 -4.85 -35.22 27.69
N ILE A 103 -4.36 -36.44 27.52
CA ILE A 103 -4.79 -37.58 28.36
C ILE A 103 -4.33 -37.35 29.79
N ASP A 104 -5.29 -37.33 30.71
CA ASP A 104 -5.10 -37.13 32.14
C ASP A 104 -4.92 -38.46 32.86
N SER A 105 -5.72 -39.46 32.51
CA SER A 105 -5.58 -40.82 33.03
C SER A 105 -5.76 -41.85 31.92
N ALA A 106 -4.91 -42.88 31.95
CA ALA A 106 -4.96 -44.01 31.03
C ALA A 106 -4.99 -45.31 31.83
N SER A 107 -5.78 -46.28 31.37
CA SER A 107 -5.84 -47.62 31.97
C SER A 107 -5.98 -48.68 30.89
N SER A 108 -5.37 -49.84 31.12
CA SER A 108 -5.50 -51.00 30.24
C SER A 108 -6.86 -51.66 30.45
N GLY A 109 -7.83 -51.35 29.58
CA GLY A 109 -9.16 -51.96 29.59
C GLY A 109 -10.27 -51.19 30.29
N ALA A 110 -9.98 -50.01 30.87
CA ALA A 110 -10.98 -49.08 31.37
C ALA A 110 -10.92 -47.73 30.64
N GLN A 111 -12.02 -46.97 30.70
CA GLN A 111 -12.18 -45.72 29.96
C GLN A 111 -11.13 -44.69 30.40
N SER A 112 -10.35 -44.20 29.44
CA SER A 112 -9.37 -43.13 29.68
C SER A 112 -10.07 -41.78 29.84
N THR A 113 -9.42 -40.83 30.51
CA THR A 113 -9.93 -39.46 30.65
C THR A 113 -8.94 -38.45 30.08
N PHE A 114 -9.47 -37.33 29.58
CA PHE A 114 -8.70 -36.23 29.04
C PHE A 114 -9.05 -34.92 29.71
N LYS A 115 -8.13 -33.96 29.65
CA LYS A 115 -8.35 -32.56 29.99
C LYS A 115 -8.01 -31.71 28.78
N TRP A 116 -8.56 -30.51 28.73
CA TRP A 116 -8.24 -29.57 27.68
C TRP A 116 -8.10 -28.15 28.21
N ARG A 117 -7.49 -27.29 27.39
CA ARG A 117 -7.42 -25.84 27.56
C ARG A 117 -7.49 -25.18 26.19
N LYS A 118 -7.86 -23.91 26.14
CA LYS A 118 -7.77 -23.09 24.93
C LYS A 118 -7.02 -21.80 25.18
N TYR A 119 -6.25 -21.35 24.21
CA TYR A 119 -5.54 -20.07 24.23
C TYR A 119 -5.52 -19.46 22.82
N LEU A 120 -5.38 -18.15 22.72
CA LEU A 120 -5.26 -17.48 21.41
C LEU A 120 -4.00 -17.98 20.68
N ARG A 121 -4.07 -18.08 19.35
CA ARG A 121 -2.94 -18.50 18.50
C ARG A 121 -1.73 -17.56 18.65
N GLY A 122 -0.54 -18.16 18.60
CA GLY A 122 0.77 -17.53 18.84
C GLY A 122 1.13 -17.26 20.32
N ARG A 123 0.44 -17.92 21.25
CA ARG A 123 0.99 -18.15 22.59
C ARG A 123 1.66 -19.52 22.63
N SER A 124 2.81 -19.61 23.30
CA SER A 124 3.44 -20.90 23.59
C SER A 124 2.65 -21.70 24.65
N ASP A 125 2.86 -23.01 24.63
CA ASP A 125 2.50 -24.16 25.49
C ASP A 125 2.41 -23.97 27.03
N GLY A 126 2.43 -22.74 27.56
CA GLY A 126 2.25 -22.38 28.97
C GLY A 126 0.95 -21.63 29.27
N GLY A 127 -0.06 -21.74 28.40
CA GLY A 127 -1.38 -21.11 28.48
C GLY A 127 -2.25 -21.55 29.66
N GLY A 128 -1.87 -21.22 30.89
CA GLY A 128 -2.69 -21.50 32.08
C GLY A 128 -2.84 -23.00 32.39
N PRO A 129 -3.45 -23.35 33.54
CA PRO A 129 -3.70 -24.75 33.88
C PRO A 129 -4.69 -25.39 32.90
N PHE A 130 -4.54 -26.69 32.65
CA PHE A 130 -5.62 -27.48 32.03
C PHE A 130 -6.88 -27.38 32.90
N GLY A 131 -8.06 -27.47 32.26
CA GLY A 131 -9.33 -27.47 32.96
C GLY A 131 -9.33 -28.45 34.15
N SER A 132 -9.92 -28.04 35.27
CA SER A 132 -9.94 -28.84 36.51
C SER A 132 -10.76 -30.12 36.37
N ALA A 133 -11.74 -30.16 35.46
CA ALA A 133 -12.58 -31.32 35.18
C ALA A 133 -11.96 -32.23 34.11
N ALA A 134 -11.78 -33.52 34.44
CA ALA A 134 -11.42 -34.55 33.47
C ALA A 134 -12.69 -35.05 32.76
N LEU A 135 -12.65 -35.09 31.43
CA LEU A 135 -13.73 -35.59 30.58
C LEU A 135 -13.42 -37.03 30.11
N PRO A 136 -14.43 -37.90 29.96
CA PRO A 136 -14.22 -39.25 29.47
C PRO A 136 -13.86 -39.25 27.98
N VAL A 137 -12.88 -40.07 27.58
CA VAL A 137 -12.63 -40.38 26.17
C VAL A 137 -13.82 -41.16 25.61
N SER A 138 -14.34 -40.73 24.45
CA SER A 138 -15.62 -41.20 23.92
C SER A 138 -15.54 -41.49 22.42
N LEU A 139 -16.23 -42.56 21.98
CA LEU A 139 -16.48 -42.83 20.55
C LEU A 139 -17.48 -41.85 19.93
N SER A 140 -18.31 -41.22 20.76
CA SER A 140 -19.26 -40.18 20.35
C SER A 140 -18.64 -38.77 20.53
N PRO A 141 -18.99 -37.79 19.68
CA PRO A 141 -18.51 -36.42 19.78
C PRO A 141 -18.74 -35.81 21.16
N THR A 142 -17.67 -35.30 21.77
CA THR A 142 -17.66 -34.58 23.04
C THR A 142 -17.39 -33.11 22.76
N LEU A 143 -18.32 -32.23 23.16
CA LEU A 143 -18.18 -30.78 22.98
C LEU A 143 -17.05 -30.25 23.87
N LEU A 144 -16.13 -29.49 23.29
CA LEU A 144 -15.17 -28.66 24.03
C LEU A 144 -15.82 -27.31 24.34
N ASP A 145 -15.90 -26.43 23.35
CA ASP A 145 -16.71 -25.20 23.32
C ASP A 145 -16.80 -24.62 21.89
N ASP A 146 -17.52 -23.51 21.71
CA ASP A 146 -17.58 -22.73 20.46
C ASP A 146 -17.87 -23.57 19.20
N GLY A 147 -18.65 -24.64 19.35
CA GLY A 147 -18.99 -25.56 18.25
C GLY A 147 -17.90 -26.57 17.88
N THR A 148 -16.81 -26.66 18.66
CA THR A 148 -15.70 -27.60 18.49
C THR A 148 -15.94 -28.90 19.27
N TYR A 149 -15.93 -30.03 18.59
CA TYR A 149 -16.12 -31.35 19.18
C TYR A 149 -14.89 -32.24 18.95
N VAL A 150 -14.64 -33.16 19.88
CA VAL A 150 -13.61 -34.19 19.77
C VAL A 150 -14.23 -35.57 19.96
N GLN A 151 -13.80 -36.53 19.16
CA GLN A 151 -14.19 -37.95 19.24
C GLN A 151 -12.95 -38.83 19.08
N TRP A 152 -12.96 -40.03 19.66
CA TRP A 152 -11.83 -40.95 19.57
C TRP A 152 -12.20 -42.27 18.89
N ALA A 153 -11.22 -42.91 18.26
CA ALA A 153 -11.38 -44.24 17.67
C ALA A 153 -11.46 -45.37 18.71
N ALA A 154 -10.94 -45.14 19.92
CA ALA A 154 -10.96 -46.09 21.03
C ALA A 154 -11.08 -45.39 22.40
N ILE A 155 -11.76 -46.04 23.35
CA ILE A 155 -11.95 -45.50 24.72
C ILE A 155 -10.81 -45.84 25.69
N SER A 156 -9.88 -46.71 25.30
CA SER A 156 -8.76 -47.18 26.13
C SER A 156 -7.55 -47.49 25.26
N GLY A 157 -6.36 -47.67 25.87
CA GLY A 157 -5.11 -47.92 25.14
C GLY A 157 -4.26 -46.67 24.85
N HIS A 158 -4.69 -45.51 25.33
CA HIS A 158 -3.94 -44.25 25.27
C HIS A 158 -2.82 -44.22 26.31
N ALA A 159 -1.82 -43.34 26.13
CA ALA A 159 -0.79 -43.09 27.14
C ALA A 159 -1.09 -41.78 27.90
N VAL A 160 -0.79 -41.77 29.20
CA VAL A 160 -0.90 -40.53 30.00
C VAL A 160 0.04 -39.48 29.41
N ASN A 161 -0.46 -38.25 29.26
CA ASN A 161 0.20 -37.13 28.60
C ASN A 161 0.26 -37.17 27.06
N ASP A 162 -0.40 -38.14 26.40
CA ASP A 162 -0.68 -37.98 24.98
C ASP A 162 -1.42 -36.65 24.76
N ARG A 163 -0.95 -35.88 23.78
CA ARG A 163 -1.35 -34.47 23.60
C ARG A 163 -1.67 -34.18 22.15
N TRP A 164 -2.81 -33.51 21.98
CA TRP A 164 -3.31 -33.03 20.71
C TRP A 164 -3.41 -31.51 20.77
N THR A 165 -2.93 -30.85 19.72
CA THR A 165 -3.11 -29.41 19.53
C THR A 165 -4.02 -29.20 18.33
N VAL A 166 -5.09 -28.46 18.51
CA VAL A 166 -6.13 -28.20 17.52
C VAL A 166 -6.23 -26.68 17.34
N ILE A 167 -5.91 -26.17 16.16
CA ILE A 167 -6.01 -24.74 15.84
C ILE A 167 -7.35 -24.51 15.14
N ALA A 168 -8.33 -23.94 15.86
CA ALA A 168 -9.60 -23.51 15.28
C ALA A 168 -9.46 -22.07 14.80
N HIS A 169 -9.58 -21.87 13.50
CA HIS A 169 -9.35 -20.58 12.87
C HIS A 169 -10.65 -19.81 12.67
N ALA A 170 -10.62 -18.51 12.92
CA ALA A 170 -11.70 -17.58 12.63
C ALA A 170 -11.13 -16.21 12.28
N GLY A 171 -11.55 -15.67 11.13
CA GLY A 171 -11.03 -14.41 10.63
C GLY A 171 -9.68 -14.53 9.92
N ASP A 172 -9.28 -15.71 9.45
CA ASP A 172 -8.00 -15.94 8.76
C ASP A 172 -8.03 -15.56 7.26
N ALA A 173 -9.10 -14.90 6.82
CA ALA A 173 -9.17 -14.27 5.50
C ALA A 173 -9.46 -12.77 5.65
N PHE A 174 -8.89 -11.96 4.78
CA PHE A 174 -9.11 -10.53 4.75
C PHE A 174 -9.30 -10.04 3.32
N ARG A 175 -9.81 -8.82 3.20
CA ARG A 175 -9.84 -8.04 1.97
C ARG A 175 -9.41 -6.62 2.29
N TRP A 176 -9.04 -5.87 1.26
CA TRP A 176 -8.65 -4.48 1.44
C TRP A 176 -9.19 -3.60 0.31
N ARG A 177 -9.15 -2.29 0.51
CA ARG A 177 -9.43 -1.28 -0.52
C ARG A 177 -8.58 -0.04 -0.28
N LYS A 178 -8.36 0.72 -1.34
CA LYS A 178 -7.63 1.99 -1.32
C LYS A 178 -8.61 3.15 -1.53
N ASP A 179 -8.50 4.18 -0.70
CA ASP A 179 -9.21 5.47 -0.81
C ASP A 179 -10.73 5.32 -1.02
N GLY A 180 -11.35 4.37 -0.30
CA GLY A 180 -12.78 4.12 -0.38
C GLY A 180 -13.27 3.41 -1.65
N GLY A 181 -12.37 2.98 -2.54
CA GLY A 181 -12.70 2.24 -3.76
C GLY A 181 -13.26 0.83 -3.51
N ASP A 182 -13.25 0.01 -4.56
CA ASP A 182 -13.79 -1.35 -4.49
C ASP A 182 -12.91 -2.27 -3.63
N TRP A 183 -13.57 -3.20 -2.94
CA TRP A 183 -12.89 -4.24 -2.16
C TRP A 183 -12.22 -5.26 -3.08
N THR A 184 -11.00 -5.66 -2.74
CA THR A 184 -10.31 -6.77 -3.40
C THR A 184 -11.02 -8.10 -3.16
N ALA A 185 -10.70 -9.09 -3.98
CA ALA A 185 -11.00 -10.49 -3.67
C ALA A 185 -10.40 -10.88 -2.29
N PRO A 186 -11.05 -11.78 -1.54
CA PRO A 186 -10.52 -12.29 -0.28
C PRO A 186 -9.14 -12.94 -0.45
N GLN A 187 -8.26 -12.70 0.51
CA GLN A 187 -6.93 -13.28 0.61
C GLN A 187 -6.78 -13.98 1.95
N SER A 188 -6.02 -15.08 1.99
CA SER A 188 -5.64 -15.73 3.25
C SER A 188 -4.67 -14.84 4.01
N MET A 189 -4.80 -14.77 5.33
CA MET A 189 -3.85 -14.05 6.21
C MET A 189 -2.59 -14.86 6.49
N THR A 190 -2.66 -16.18 6.36
CA THR A 190 -1.51 -17.06 6.61
C THR A 190 -0.56 -17.06 5.40
N SER A 191 0.60 -17.68 5.58
CA SER A 191 1.53 -17.95 4.48
C SER A 191 1.04 -19.02 3.50
N VAL A 192 -0.10 -19.67 3.78
CA VAL A 192 -0.78 -20.62 2.90
C VAL A 192 -1.95 -19.91 2.22
N GLY A 193 -1.88 -19.81 0.89
CA GLY A 193 -2.90 -19.18 0.06
C GLY A 193 -4.16 -20.01 -0.07
N LEU A 194 -5.22 -19.37 -0.58
CA LEU A 194 -6.45 -20.05 -0.94
C LEU A 194 -6.18 -21.07 -2.04
N VAL A 195 -6.91 -22.19 -2.01
CA VAL A 195 -6.87 -23.20 -3.06
C VAL A 195 -7.36 -22.55 -4.37
N GLU A 196 -6.66 -22.86 -5.45
CA GLU A 196 -7.00 -22.46 -6.81
C GLU A 196 -7.29 -23.72 -7.63
N ARG A 197 -8.21 -23.64 -8.59
CA ARG A 197 -8.40 -24.72 -9.56
C ARG A 197 -7.55 -24.49 -10.80
N ASP A 198 -7.20 -25.57 -11.48
CA ASP A 198 -6.78 -25.45 -12.87
C ASP A 198 -7.98 -25.04 -13.75
N PHE A 199 -7.78 -24.05 -14.61
CA PHE A 199 -8.83 -23.47 -15.45
C PHE A 199 -9.18 -24.36 -16.65
N SER A 200 -8.30 -25.29 -17.03
CA SER A 200 -8.57 -26.35 -18.00
C SER A 200 -9.41 -27.50 -17.45
N ASN A 201 -9.71 -27.53 -16.15
CA ASN A 201 -10.58 -28.56 -15.57
C ASN A 201 -12.05 -28.28 -15.94
N VAL A 202 -12.54 -28.92 -17.00
CA VAL A 202 -13.92 -28.76 -17.51
C VAL A 202 -14.94 -29.63 -16.75
N GLY A 203 -14.55 -30.31 -15.66
CA GLY A 203 -15.30 -31.43 -15.07
C GLY A 203 -15.68 -31.34 -13.59
N THR A 204 -15.41 -30.24 -12.88
CA THR A 204 -15.64 -30.20 -11.42
C THR A 204 -17.07 -29.77 -11.05
N SER A 205 -17.82 -30.61 -10.33
CA SER A 205 -19.02 -30.18 -9.57
C SER A 205 -18.68 -29.53 -8.22
N LYS A 206 -17.39 -29.50 -7.87
CA LYS A 206 -16.86 -29.09 -6.56
C LYS A 206 -16.32 -27.67 -6.58
N THR A 207 -16.66 -26.89 -5.56
CA THR A 207 -16.30 -25.48 -5.42
C THR A 207 -15.00 -25.35 -4.64
N VAL A 208 -14.02 -24.64 -5.21
CA VAL A 208 -12.70 -24.43 -4.58
C VAL A 208 -12.83 -23.62 -3.29
N ASN A 209 -11.98 -23.90 -2.30
CA ASN A 209 -12.04 -23.37 -0.93
C ASN A 209 -13.26 -23.83 -0.13
N VAL A 210 -14.36 -24.24 -0.77
CA VAL A 210 -15.49 -24.87 -0.08
C VAL A 210 -15.20 -26.35 0.14
N ASP A 211 -14.98 -27.10 -0.96
CA ASP A 211 -14.85 -28.57 -0.98
C ASP A 211 -13.41 -29.07 -0.83
N VAL A 212 -12.43 -28.23 -1.17
CA VAL A 212 -10.99 -28.49 -0.99
C VAL A 212 -10.40 -27.27 -0.31
N ARG A 213 -9.76 -27.47 0.84
CA ARG A 213 -9.27 -26.41 1.71
C ARG A 213 -7.79 -26.62 1.99
N ALA A 214 -7.03 -25.54 2.04
CA ALA A 214 -5.64 -25.56 2.44
C ALA A 214 -5.40 -24.59 3.60
N THR A 215 -4.64 -25.05 4.60
CA THR A 215 -4.39 -24.32 5.84
C THR A 215 -2.96 -24.55 6.33
N GLY A 216 -2.57 -23.81 7.37
CA GLY A 216 -1.30 -23.99 8.05
C GLY A 216 -0.37 -22.78 7.94
N GLU A 217 0.91 -23.00 8.29
CA GLU A 217 1.97 -22.01 8.11
C GLU A 217 3.12 -22.65 7.36
N TYR A 218 3.43 -22.08 6.21
CA TYR A 218 4.48 -22.57 5.35
C TYR A 218 5.85 -22.21 5.92
N SER A 219 6.61 -23.25 6.26
CA SER A 219 7.96 -23.17 6.82
C SER A 219 9.07 -23.36 5.78
N GLY A 220 8.73 -23.40 4.50
CA GLY A 220 9.70 -23.64 3.43
C GLY A 220 10.60 -22.44 3.14
N ALA A 221 11.80 -22.71 2.62
CA ALA A 221 12.86 -21.71 2.44
C ALA A 221 12.62 -20.69 1.31
N ALA A 222 11.67 -20.95 0.42
CA ALA A 222 11.29 -20.12 -0.72
C ALA A 222 9.81 -20.31 -1.05
N ASP A 223 9.20 -19.31 -1.72
CA ASP A 223 7.85 -19.41 -2.27
C ASP A 223 7.69 -20.69 -3.11
N ALA A 224 6.50 -21.28 -3.04
CA ALA A 224 6.20 -22.51 -3.75
C ALA A 224 4.71 -22.62 -4.09
N THR A 225 4.36 -23.66 -4.82
CA THR A 225 2.98 -24.07 -5.09
C THR A 225 2.90 -25.57 -4.92
N ILE A 226 1.89 -26.03 -4.20
CA ILE A 226 1.61 -27.45 -4.06
C ILE A 226 0.48 -27.79 -5.02
N ALA A 227 0.77 -28.64 -6.00
CA ALA A 227 -0.24 -29.17 -6.92
C ALA A 227 -0.82 -30.46 -6.33
N LEU A 228 -2.15 -30.55 -6.33
CA LEU A 228 -2.93 -31.72 -5.92
C LEU A 228 -3.60 -32.31 -7.16
N GLU A 229 -3.43 -33.60 -7.40
CA GLU A 229 -4.06 -34.31 -8.51
C GLU A 229 -5.03 -35.35 -7.97
N VAL A 230 -6.28 -35.29 -8.45
CA VAL A 230 -7.30 -36.30 -8.18
C VAL A 230 -7.03 -37.55 -9.00
N LEU A 231 -6.93 -38.70 -8.34
CA LEU A 231 -6.60 -39.97 -8.97
C LEU A 231 -7.85 -40.70 -9.51
N PRO A 232 -7.67 -41.73 -10.35
CA PRO A 232 -8.78 -42.56 -10.84
C PRO A 232 -9.68 -43.06 -9.70
N GLY A 233 -10.99 -42.90 -9.86
CA GLY A 233 -11.98 -43.27 -8.82
C GLY A 233 -12.44 -42.11 -7.93
N GLY A 234 -11.76 -40.95 -7.95
CA GLY A 234 -12.29 -39.72 -7.38
C GLY A 234 -12.40 -39.70 -5.85
N ALA A 235 -11.65 -40.57 -5.17
CA ALA A 235 -11.61 -40.73 -3.71
C ALA A 235 -10.18 -40.65 -3.14
N THR A 236 -9.18 -40.59 -4.01
CA THR A 236 -7.77 -40.52 -3.63
C THR A 236 -7.06 -39.44 -4.43
N PHE A 237 -5.96 -38.93 -3.88
CA PHE A 237 -5.16 -37.87 -4.49
C PHE A 237 -3.67 -38.09 -4.27
N ARG A 238 -2.86 -37.41 -5.08
CA ARG A 238 -1.41 -37.26 -4.85
C ARG A 238 -1.04 -35.79 -4.98
N TRP A 239 0.12 -35.40 -4.43
CA TRP A 239 0.57 -34.02 -4.49
C TRP A 239 2.05 -33.90 -4.86
N LYS A 240 2.44 -32.75 -5.39
CA LYS A 240 3.84 -32.39 -5.60
C LYS A 240 4.07 -30.93 -5.27
N LYS A 241 5.23 -30.62 -4.70
CA LYS A 241 5.68 -29.24 -4.44
C LYS A 241 6.51 -28.74 -5.62
N HIS A 242 6.18 -27.54 -6.10
CA HIS A 242 6.86 -26.86 -7.18
C HIS A 242 7.28 -25.45 -6.73
N THR A 243 8.39 -24.92 -7.25
CA THR A 243 8.88 -23.58 -6.90
C THR A 243 8.19 -22.44 -7.67
N TYR A 244 7.13 -22.75 -8.43
CA TYR A 244 6.46 -21.78 -9.31
C TYR A 244 4.94 -22.00 -9.36
N MET A 245 4.17 -20.91 -9.36
CA MET A 245 2.70 -20.93 -9.59
C MET A 245 2.41 -21.06 -11.09
N PRO A 246 1.62 -22.04 -11.54
CA PRO A 246 0.96 -21.96 -12.85
C PRO A 246 -0.01 -20.78 -12.82
N ARG A 247 -0.07 -20.00 -13.90
CA ARG A 247 -1.09 -18.94 -14.01
C ARG A 247 -2.48 -19.53 -14.20
N ALA A 248 -3.42 -19.06 -13.39
CA ALA A 248 -4.85 -19.08 -13.63
C ALA A 248 -5.20 -18.48 -15.02
N GLY A 249 -5.60 -19.29 -16.00
CA GLY A 249 -5.88 -18.85 -17.36
C GLY A 249 -7.15 -17.99 -17.50
N SER A 250 -7.06 -16.87 -18.23
CA SER A 250 -8.23 -16.23 -18.85
C SER A 250 -8.28 -16.56 -20.35
N LEU A 251 -9.50 -16.71 -20.86
CA LEU A 251 -9.86 -17.04 -22.25
C LEU A 251 -9.02 -16.29 -23.31
N ASN A 252 -8.43 -17.06 -24.23
CA ASN A 252 -7.90 -16.56 -25.48
C ASN A 252 -9.00 -16.69 -26.55
N GLN A 253 -9.65 -15.59 -26.92
CA GLN A 253 -10.35 -15.50 -28.20
C GLN A 253 -9.72 -14.38 -29.03
N THR A 254 -8.89 -14.81 -29.99
CA THR A 254 -8.49 -14.13 -31.23
C THR A 254 -7.61 -12.87 -31.12
N SER A 255 -6.36 -13.06 -31.58
CA SER A 255 -5.28 -12.13 -31.96
C SER A 255 -5.74 -10.76 -32.50
N THR A 256 -5.05 -9.62 -32.28
CA THR A 256 -3.67 -9.34 -32.75
C THR A 256 -3.08 -8.07 -32.08
N GLN A 257 -1.80 -8.15 -31.65
CA GLN A 257 -0.79 -7.09 -31.39
C GLN A 257 -1.02 -5.95 -30.34
N GLY A 258 -0.36 -6.07 -29.18
CA GLY A 258 0.52 -4.99 -28.66
C GLY A 258 0.23 -4.31 -27.30
N GLY A 259 0.58 -4.96 -26.17
CA GLY A 259 0.93 -4.32 -24.87
C GLY A 259 0.00 -4.63 -23.66
N PRO A 260 0.41 -4.42 -22.38
CA PRO A 260 1.72 -4.52 -21.75
C PRO A 260 1.82 -5.72 -20.77
N TYR A 261 3.05 -6.17 -20.52
CA TYR A 261 3.35 -7.30 -19.64
C TYR A 261 3.06 -7.00 -18.17
N CYS A 262 2.16 -7.77 -17.56
CA CYS A 262 2.34 -8.25 -16.20
C CYS A 262 2.16 -9.77 -16.21
N CYS A 263 3.32 -10.45 -16.29
CA CYS A 263 3.84 -11.73 -15.73
C CYS A 263 3.30 -13.15 -16.02
N GLY A 264 3.18 -13.61 -17.28
CA GLY A 264 3.48 -15.02 -17.61
C GLY A 264 2.44 -15.82 -18.41
N THR A 265 2.56 -15.84 -19.74
CA THR A 265 1.82 -16.72 -20.66
C THR A 265 2.77 -17.81 -21.19
N GLU A 266 3.21 -18.71 -20.32
CA GLU A 266 3.88 -19.95 -20.74
C GLU A 266 3.02 -21.12 -20.27
N ASP A 267 2.76 -22.08 -21.16
CA ASP A 267 2.13 -23.37 -20.87
C ASP A 267 3.01 -24.17 -19.89
N VAL A 268 3.03 -23.80 -18.62
CA VAL A 268 3.88 -24.45 -17.60
C VAL A 268 3.06 -25.51 -16.87
N MET A 269 2.75 -26.59 -17.55
CA MET A 269 2.61 -27.92 -16.97
C MET A 269 2.73 -28.93 -18.10
N LEU A 270 3.90 -29.57 -18.24
CA LEU A 270 4.25 -30.73 -19.10
C LEU A 270 5.41 -30.45 -20.08
N ASP A 271 6.59 -30.11 -19.57
CA ASP A 271 7.82 -30.52 -20.25
C ASP A 271 8.61 -31.50 -19.40
N SER A 272 8.43 -32.79 -19.69
CA SER A 272 9.13 -33.90 -19.06
C SER A 272 10.67 -33.85 -19.16
N LEU A 273 11.22 -33.00 -20.04
CA LEU A 273 12.67 -32.89 -20.26
C LEU A 273 13.36 -31.87 -19.34
N THR A 274 12.62 -30.92 -18.74
CA THR A 274 13.20 -29.87 -17.89
C THR A 274 13.06 -30.11 -16.38
N ASP A 275 12.15 -31.00 -15.96
CA ASP A 275 11.88 -31.32 -14.54
C ASP A 275 13.08 -32.00 -13.83
N THR A 276 13.90 -32.76 -14.55
CA THR A 276 15.08 -33.44 -13.97
C THR A 276 16.27 -32.51 -13.73
N ALA A 277 16.35 -31.38 -14.43
CA ALA A 277 17.48 -30.44 -14.34
C ALA A 277 17.30 -29.35 -13.26
N ARG A 278 16.08 -29.14 -12.76
CA ARG A 278 15.75 -28.05 -11.80
C ARG A 278 15.36 -28.49 -10.39
N GLY A 279 15.44 -29.79 -10.07
CA GLY A 279 15.19 -30.30 -8.71
C GLY A 279 13.71 -30.22 -8.30
N VAL A 280 12.81 -30.55 -9.24
CA VAL A 280 11.36 -30.49 -9.05
C VAL A 280 10.87 -31.72 -8.29
N GLY A 281 10.00 -31.53 -7.30
CA GLY A 281 9.56 -32.58 -6.37
C GLY A 281 8.87 -33.77 -7.04
N THR A 282 9.19 -34.98 -6.59
CA THR A 282 8.48 -36.21 -6.95
C THR A 282 7.05 -36.18 -6.40
N TRP A 283 6.10 -36.73 -7.16
CA TRP A 283 4.75 -36.95 -6.64
C TRP A 283 4.79 -37.77 -5.35
N SER A 284 3.95 -37.39 -4.39
CA SER A 284 3.69 -38.18 -3.19
C SER A 284 3.13 -39.56 -3.54
N PRO A 285 3.19 -40.52 -2.61
CA PRO A 285 2.31 -41.68 -2.64
C PRO A 285 0.83 -41.26 -2.71
N GLU A 286 -0.01 -42.18 -3.16
CA GLU A 286 -1.46 -42.04 -3.14
C GLU A 286 -1.97 -41.90 -1.70
N MET A 287 -2.89 -40.95 -1.49
CA MET A 287 -3.50 -40.66 -0.20
C MET A 287 -5.02 -40.58 -0.33
N ASN A 288 -5.73 -40.97 0.73
CA ASN A 288 -7.19 -40.90 0.77
C ASN A 288 -7.67 -39.47 0.94
N MET A 289 -8.75 -39.11 0.24
CA MET A 289 -9.47 -37.85 0.49
C MET A 289 -10.28 -38.00 1.77
N VAL A 290 -10.02 -37.10 2.73
CA VAL A 290 -10.68 -37.14 4.03
C VAL A 290 -11.08 -35.73 4.46
N PRO A 291 -12.20 -35.56 5.20
CA PRO A 291 -12.61 -34.28 5.78
C PRO A 291 -11.61 -33.71 6.79
N GLU A 292 -10.78 -34.56 7.39
CA GLU A 292 -9.72 -34.16 8.29
C GLU A 292 -8.53 -33.51 7.56
N SER A 293 -7.85 -32.57 8.24
CA SER A 293 -6.63 -31.94 7.71
C SER A 293 -5.50 -32.96 7.61
N THR A 294 -5.06 -33.24 6.38
CA THR A 294 -3.92 -34.10 6.05
C THR A 294 -2.68 -33.25 5.83
N LEU A 295 -1.59 -33.54 6.56
CA LEU A 295 -0.31 -32.87 6.35
C LEU A 295 0.27 -33.25 4.99
N LEU A 296 0.63 -32.25 4.19
CA LEU A 296 1.34 -32.44 2.93
C LEU A 296 2.85 -32.34 3.16
N THR A 297 3.35 -31.12 3.37
CA THR A 297 4.77 -30.81 3.61
C THR A 297 4.92 -29.43 4.22
N ASP A 298 6.05 -29.15 4.88
CA ASP A 298 6.46 -27.82 5.33
C ASP A 298 5.41 -27.04 6.14
N GLY A 299 4.55 -27.75 6.88
CA GLY A 299 3.48 -27.12 7.69
C GLY A 299 2.21 -26.76 6.92
N VAL A 300 2.06 -27.23 5.68
CA VAL A 300 0.87 -27.07 4.84
C VAL A 300 -0.04 -28.29 4.95
N TYR A 301 -1.31 -28.04 5.18
CA TYR A 301 -2.35 -29.06 5.34
C TYR A 301 -3.42 -28.91 4.26
N VAL A 302 -4.08 -30.02 3.90
CA VAL A 302 -5.25 -30.02 3.02
C VAL A 302 -6.38 -30.84 3.61
N ALA A 303 -7.62 -30.41 3.41
CA ALA A 303 -8.83 -31.16 3.77
C ALA A 303 -9.81 -31.21 2.59
N PHE A 304 -10.48 -32.35 2.41
CA PHE A 304 -11.51 -32.57 1.39
C PHE A 304 -12.86 -32.80 2.06
N VAL A 305 -13.82 -31.88 1.87
CA VAL A 305 -15.13 -31.93 2.57
C VAL A 305 -15.88 -33.24 2.33
N SER A 306 -15.70 -33.84 1.16
CA SER A 306 -16.19 -35.18 0.84
C SER A 306 -15.03 -36.15 0.65
N SER A 307 -15.21 -37.42 1.02
CA SER A 307 -14.21 -38.46 0.78
C SER A 307 -14.27 -39.07 -0.62
N SER A 308 -15.23 -38.65 -1.46
CA SER A 308 -15.38 -39.12 -2.84
C SER A 308 -16.20 -38.13 -3.69
N GLY A 309 -16.23 -38.35 -5.01
CA GLY A 309 -17.03 -37.56 -5.95
C GLY A 309 -16.27 -36.41 -6.61
N TYR A 310 -14.94 -36.44 -6.58
CA TYR A 310 -14.07 -35.55 -7.36
C TYR A 310 -13.78 -36.17 -8.73
N THR A 311 -13.56 -35.34 -9.75
CA THR A 311 -13.33 -35.85 -11.11
C THR A 311 -11.86 -36.24 -11.24
N ALA A 312 -11.61 -37.48 -11.67
CA ALA A 312 -10.25 -37.97 -11.90
C ALA A 312 -9.53 -37.11 -12.94
N GLY A 313 -8.31 -36.70 -12.63
CA GLY A 313 -7.49 -35.79 -13.44
C GLY A 313 -7.63 -34.31 -13.05
N ASP A 314 -8.54 -33.95 -12.15
CA ASP A 314 -8.63 -32.57 -11.67
C ASP A 314 -7.36 -32.17 -10.92
N LEU A 315 -6.84 -30.99 -11.26
CA LEU A 315 -5.73 -30.34 -10.58
C LEU A 315 -6.19 -29.15 -9.72
N TYR A 316 -5.72 -29.13 -8.47
CA TYR A 316 -5.84 -27.99 -7.56
C TYR A 316 -4.46 -27.47 -7.16
N TYR A 317 -4.34 -26.17 -6.94
CA TYR A 317 -3.08 -25.51 -6.60
C TYR A 317 -3.21 -24.79 -5.27
N VAL A 318 -2.22 -24.97 -4.40
CA VAL A 318 -2.10 -24.27 -3.12
C VAL A 318 -0.86 -23.39 -3.19
N PRO A 319 -1.01 -22.06 -3.34
CA PRO A 319 0.12 -21.15 -3.28
C PRO A 319 0.64 -21.04 -1.86
N VAL A 320 1.95 -21.04 -1.68
CA VAL A 320 2.57 -20.87 -0.36
C VAL A 320 3.73 -19.89 -0.44
N LYS A 321 3.80 -19.00 0.55
CA LYS A 321 4.74 -17.88 0.59
C LYS A 321 5.73 -18.04 1.73
N LYS A 322 7.01 -17.80 1.47
CA LYS A 322 8.04 -17.80 2.53
C LYS A 322 7.74 -16.80 3.63
N THR A 323 7.11 -15.68 3.27
CA THR A 323 6.77 -14.59 4.19
C THR A 323 5.26 -14.45 4.31
N ALA A 324 4.74 -14.26 5.52
CA ALA A 324 3.33 -13.89 5.78
C ALA A 324 3.00 -12.42 5.45
N HIS A 325 3.83 -11.81 4.59
CA HIS A 325 3.64 -10.43 4.15
C HIS A 325 2.68 -10.43 2.96
N HIS A 326 1.59 -9.69 3.10
CA HIS A 326 0.61 -9.49 2.05
C HIS A 326 0.89 -8.16 1.36
N ARG A 327 1.03 -8.21 0.04
CA ARG A 327 1.23 -7.02 -0.77
C ARG A 327 -0.13 -6.39 -1.08
N LEU A 328 -0.29 -5.12 -0.74
CA LEU A 328 -1.42 -4.30 -1.17
C LEU A 328 -1.08 -3.65 -2.53
N SER A 329 -1.40 -2.37 -2.74
CA SER A 329 -0.88 -1.58 -3.87
C SER A 329 0.24 -0.62 -3.45
N ASP A 330 0.88 0.00 -4.44
CA ASP A 330 1.77 1.16 -4.25
C ASP A 330 2.90 0.96 -3.24
N GLY A 331 3.45 -0.26 -3.18
CA GLY A 331 4.57 -0.60 -2.31
C GLY A 331 4.21 -0.80 -0.84
N VAL A 332 2.93 -0.74 -0.47
CA VAL A 332 2.45 -1.09 0.87
C VAL A 332 2.38 -2.60 1.02
N LEU A 333 2.95 -3.09 2.12
CA LEU A 333 2.79 -4.45 2.57
C LEU A 333 2.22 -4.44 3.99
N ILE A 334 1.49 -5.49 4.31
CA ILE A 334 0.98 -5.74 5.64
C ILE A 334 1.44 -7.11 6.12
N ALA A 335 1.59 -7.28 7.42
CA ALA A 335 1.70 -8.58 8.05
C ALA A 335 0.68 -8.69 9.16
N PHE A 336 0.03 -9.85 9.18
CA PHE A 336 -0.74 -10.28 10.33
C PHE A 336 0.26 -10.92 11.29
N GLY A 337 0.46 -10.31 12.46
CA GLY A 337 1.35 -10.85 13.48
C GLY A 337 0.91 -12.27 13.85
N ALA A 338 1.86 -13.21 13.87
CA ALA A 338 1.60 -14.63 14.15
C ALA A 338 0.96 -14.87 15.54
N ASP A 339 1.05 -13.88 16.43
CA ASP A 339 0.54 -13.89 17.81
C ASP A 339 -0.70 -12.99 18.02
N SER A 340 -1.24 -12.48 16.92
CA SER A 340 -2.37 -11.55 16.92
C SER A 340 -3.65 -12.34 16.67
N GLY A 341 -4.45 -12.54 17.71
CA GLY A 341 -5.80 -13.07 17.54
C GLY A 341 -6.72 -12.03 16.92
N TYR A 342 -6.80 -11.98 15.59
CA TYR A 342 -7.80 -11.17 14.87
C TYR A 342 -9.20 -11.78 15.04
N SER A 343 -10.23 -10.98 14.81
CA SER A 343 -11.62 -11.43 14.75
C SER A 343 -12.27 -11.05 13.44
N PRO A 344 -13.26 -11.84 12.98
CA PRO A 344 -14.17 -11.39 11.95
C PRO A 344 -14.78 -10.02 12.26
N ASN A 345 -14.83 -9.17 11.24
CA ASN A 345 -15.24 -7.77 11.24
C ASN A 345 -14.28 -6.79 11.92
N ASP A 346 -13.09 -7.22 12.33
CA ASP A 346 -12.03 -6.27 12.68
C ASP A 346 -11.68 -5.45 11.43
N ARG A 347 -11.67 -4.13 11.58
CA ARG A 347 -11.27 -3.20 10.52
C ARG A 347 -10.06 -2.40 10.91
N TRP A 348 -9.13 -2.29 9.98
CA TRP A 348 -7.89 -1.53 10.14
C TRP A 348 -7.82 -0.46 9.09
N ASN A 349 -7.24 0.67 9.45
CA ASN A 349 -6.93 1.72 8.50
C ASN A 349 -5.44 2.03 8.55
N VAL A 350 -4.79 1.96 7.40
CA VAL A 350 -3.36 2.23 7.22
C VAL A 350 -3.22 3.45 6.34
N SER A 351 -2.75 4.54 6.92
CA SER A 351 -2.41 5.76 6.18
C SER A 351 -1.00 5.63 5.63
N ALA A 352 -0.86 5.89 4.34
CA ALA A 352 0.40 5.88 3.63
C ALA A 352 0.66 7.27 3.07
N ALA A 353 1.72 7.92 3.54
CA ALA A 353 2.10 9.26 3.09
C ALA A 353 2.99 9.15 1.85
N ALA A 354 2.70 9.95 0.82
CA ALA A 354 3.59 10.10 -0.32
C ALA A 354 4.97 10.59 0.16
N GLY A 355 6.05 9.97 -0.33
CA GLY A 355 7.39 10.34 0.08
C GLY A 355 7.69 11.80 -0.26
N VAL A 356 8.42 12.50 0.62
CA VAL A 356 8.99 13.82 0.29
C VAL A 356 10.01 13.61 -0.82
N TYR A 357 9.63 13.98 -2.04
CA TYR A 357 10.46 13.82 -3.22
C TYR A 357 11.66 14.77 -3.17
N ALA A 358 12.77 14.37 -3.80
CA ALA A 358 13.81 15.32 -4.13
C ALA A 358 13.18 16.47 -4.94
N ARG A 359 13.49 17.72 -4.57
CA ARG A 359 12.86 18.91 -5.15
C ARG A 359 13.90 19.87 -5.73
N GLY A 360 13.46 20.74 -6.62
CA GLY A 360 14.21 21.89 -7.09
C GLY A 360 13.31 22.93 -7.76
N PRO A 361 13.84 24.12 -8.04
CA PRO A 361 13.04 25.24 -8.53
C PRO A 361 12.53 25.00 -9.94
N LEU A 362 11.43 25.68 -10.29
CA LEU A 362 10.86 25.66 -11.66
C LEU A 362 11.86 26.20 -12.71
N LEU A 363 12.82 27.02 -12.28
CA LEU A 363 13.89 27.54 -13.14
C LEU A 363 14.95 26.49 -13.55
N GLY A 364 14.91 25.28 -12.98
CA GLY A 364 15.87 24.21 -13.28
C GLY A 364 17.24 24.42 -12.63
N ASP A 365 18.28 23.88 -13.27
CA ASP A 365 19.67 23.88 -12.81
C ASP A 365 19.91 23.12 -11.48
N THR A 366 19.04 22.15 -11.20
CA THR A 366 19.17 21.24 -10.07
C THR A 366 20.00 20.03 -10.46
N GLU A 367 21.09 19.78 -9.73
CA GLU A 367 21.89 18.57 -9.88
C GLU A 367 21.15 17.36 -9.27
N LEU A 368 20.75 16.42 -10.12
CA LEU A 368 20.14 15.15 -9.75
C LEU A 368 21.21 14.07 -9.65
N SER A 369 21.37 13.51 -8.45
CA SER A 369 22.18 12.32 -8.19
C SER A 369 21.30 11.08 -8.29
N ILE A 370 21.45 10.30 -9.37
CA ILE A 370 20.61 9.14 -9.69
C ILE A 370 21.38 7.85 -9.40
N MET A 371 20.84 7.05 -8.48
CA MET A 371 21.41 5.76 -8.09
C MET A 371 20.68 4.61 -8.79
N GLY A 372 21.43 3.60 -9.24
CA GLY A 372 20.89 2.49 -10.00
C GLY A 372 21.94 1.41 -10.27
N SER A 373 21.80 0.69 -11.37
CA SER A 373 22.77 -0.33 -11.79
C SER A 373 22.78 -0.48 -13.30
N GLY A 374 23.95 -0.81 -13.86
CA GLY A 374 24.11 -1.07 -15.30
C GLY A 374 24.32 0.18 -16.13
N PHE A 375 24.74 1.29 -15.53
CA PHE A 375 25.12 2.49 -16.26
C PHE A 375 26.47 2.28 -16.97
N LEU A 376 26.58 2.76 -18.20
CA LEU A 376 27.77 2.64 -19.02
C LEU A 376 28.41 4.01 -19.27
N PRO A 377 29.76 4.12 -19.21
CA PRO A 377 30.45 5.35 -19.56
C PRO A 377 30.33 5.58 -21.08
N SER A 378 29.48 6.53 -21.50
CA SER A 378 29.26 6.86 -22.90
C SER A 378 28.65 8.27 -23.06
N GLU A 379 28.87 8.91 -24.20
CA GLU A 379 28.17 10.16 -24.59
C GLU A 379 26.68 9.92 -24.92
N SER A 380 26.32 8.66 -25.18
CA SER A 380 24.94 8.19 -25.35
C SER A 380 24.19 8.08 -24.02
N LEU A 381 24.85 8.31 -22.88
CA LEU A 381 24.20 8.31 -21.58
C LEU A 381 23.31 9.56 -21.46
N LYS A 382 22.00 9.37 -21.28
CA LYS A 382 21.01 10.46 -21.17
C LYS A 382 20.09 10.26 -19.98
N CYS A 383 19.55 11.36 -19.45
CA CYS A 383 18.42 11.36 -18.52
C CYS A 383 17.17 11.89 -19.22
N ARG A 384 16.01 11.32 -18.91
CA ARG A 384 14.71 11.83 -19.31
C ARG A 384 13.93 12.24 -18.07
N LEU A 385 13.38 13.44 -18.10
CA LEU A 385 12.43 13.95 -17.12
C LEU A 385 11.10 14.11 -17.83
N SER A 386 10.11 13.31 -17.45
CA SER A 386 8.80 13.29 -18.11
C SER A 386 7.67 13.26 -17.09
N ASP A 387 6.57 13.92 -17.40
CA ASP A 387 5.34 13.81 -16.62
C ASP A 387 4.13 13.68 -17.53
N GLU A 388 3.12 13.00 -17.00
CA GLU A 388 1.87 12.75 -17.72
C GLU A 388 0.91 13.93 -17.63
N ARG A 389 1.14 14.93 -16.76
CA ARG A 389 0.20 16.02 -16.51
C ARG A 389 0.41 17.18 -17.49
N THR A 390 1.57 17.79 -17.49
CA THR A 390 1.99 18.86 -18.41
C THR A 390 2.44 18.33 -19.78
N LEU A 391 2.62 17.00 -19.91
CA LEU A 391 3.09 16.32 -21.11
C LEU A 391 4.50 16.76 -21.56
N VAL A 392 5.24 17.46 -20.70
CA VAL A 392 6.59 17.92 -20.99
C VAL A 392 7.56 16.76 -20.74
N SER A 393 8.28 16.36 -21.77
CA SER A 393 9.33 15.34 -21.72
C SER A 393 10.64 15.94 -22.19
N GLU A 394 11.62 15.98 -21.29
CA GLU A 394 12.90 16.62 -21.52
C GLU A 394 14.02 15.59 -21.44
N ILE A 395 14.89 15.59 -22.43
CA ILE A 395 16.05 14.71 -22.48
C ILE A 395 17.29 15.57 -22.29
N VAL A 396 18.07 15.24 -21.27
CA VAL A 396 19.31 15.95 -20.94
C VAL A 396 20.50 14.98 -20.95
N ASP A 397 21.67 15.55 -21.15
CA ASP A 397 22.92 14.81 -21.06
C ASP A 397 23.14 14.32 -19.63
N ALA A 398 23.58 13.08 -19.52
CA ALA A 398 23.88 12.46 -18.25
C ALA A 398 25.39 12.26 -18.10
N ARG A 399 25.92 12.58 -16.93
CA ARG A 399 27.32 12.35 -16.58
C ARG A 399 27.45 11.01 -15.84
N TYR A 400 28.26 10.14 -16.42
CA TYR A 400 28.68 8.91 -15.77
C TYR A 400 29.56 9.21 -14.54
N VAL A 401 29.21 8.64 -13.39
CA VAL A 401 30.07 8.65 -12.19
C VAL A 401 30.58 7.25 -11.87
N SER A 402 29.70 6.25 -11.86
CA SER A 402 30.05 4.84 -11.66
C SER A 402 28.98 3.93 -12.29
N PRO A 403 29.18 2.60 -12.35
CA PRO A 403 28.16 1.68 -12.87
C PRO A 403 26.80 1.76 -12.17
N ASN A 404 26.78 2.34 -10.95
CA ASN A 404 25.59 2.46 -10.11
C ASN A 404 25.20 3.91 -9.79
N HIS A 405 25.87 4.90 -10.39
CA HIS A 405 25.62 6.31 -10.11
C HIS A 405 25.81 7.19 -11.36
N VAL A 406 24.81 8.00 -11.64
CA VAL A 406 24.77 8.97 -12.74
C VAL A 406 24.27 10.31 -12.22
N VAL A 407 24.77 11.39 -12.81
CA VAL A 407 24.38 12.76 -12.45
C VAL A 407 23.80 13.47 -13.66
N CYS A 408 22.69 14.19 -13.47
CA CYS A 408 22.01 14.97 -14.50
C CYS A 408 21.64 16.35 -13.96
N ALA A 409 21.47 17.35 -14.83
CA ALA A 409 21.00 18.67 -14.43
C ALA A 409 19.58 18.90 -14.96
N THR A 410 18.70 19.43 -14.13
CA THR A 410 17.32 19.73 -14.54
C THR A 410 17.29 20.93 -15.50
N PRO A 411 16.55 20.85 -16.63
CA PRO A 411 16.20 22.03 -17.40
C PRO A 411 15.09 22.84 -16.71
N PRO A 412 14.83 24.10 -17.11
CA PRO A 412 13.68 24.87 -16.62
C PRO A 412 12.36 24.23 -17.05
N HIS A 413 11.39 24.15 -16.14
CA HIS A 413 10.08 23.54 -16.39
C HIS A 413 8.94 24.56 -16.19
N PRO A 414 7.95 24.64 -17.10
CA PRO A 414 6.80 25.52 -16.91
C PRO A 414 5.88 25.03 -15.78
N PRO A 415 5.39 25.91 -14.90
CA PRO A 415 4.45 25.52 -13.83
C PRO A 415 3.19 24.85 -14.38
N ASP A 416 2.59 23.95 -13.60
CA ASP A 416 1.24 23.43 -13.87
C ASP A 416 0.18 24.41 -13.36
N THR A 417 -0.31 25.24 -14.27
CA THR A 417 -1.25 26.33 -13.99
C THR A 417 -2.69 26.00 -14.41
N VAL A 418 -2.96 24.75 -14.77
CA VAL A 418 -4.28 24.31 -15.24
C VAL A 418 -5.01 23.64 -14.08
N ALA A 419 -6.11 24.24 -13.64
CA ALA A 419 -6.96 23.66 -12.60
C ALA A 419 -7.63 22.37 -13.06
N ASP A 420 -8.11 21.59 -12.10
CA ASP A 420 -8.88 20.39 -12.40
C ASP A 420 -10.31 20.74 -12.81
N PRO A 421 -10.91 19.97 -13.73
CA PRO A 421 -12.24 20.28 -14.24
C PRO A 421 -13.34 20.07 -13.20
N VAL A 422 -14.15 21.10 -13.00
CA VAL A 422 -15.39 21.04 -12.22
C VAL A 422 -16.52 20.59 -13.13
N PHE A 423 -17.15 19.46 -12.79
CA PHE A 423 -18.21 18.85 -13.59
C PHE A 423 -19.62 19.31 -13.17
N VAL A 424 -20.45 19.60 -14.17
CA VAL A 424 -21.89 19.79 -14.03
C VAL A 424 -22.57 19.00 -15.14
N GLY A 425 -23.36 17.99 -14.78
CA GLY A 425 -24.02 17.12 -15.76
C GLY A 425 -24.68 15.91 -15.15
N ALA A 426 -25.24 15.07 -16.01
CA ALA A 426 -25.90 13.81 -15.64
C ALA A 426 -25.10 12.57 -16.07
N GLY A 427 -24.11 12.72 -16.95
CA GLY A 427 -23.16 11.65 -17.31
C GLY A 427 -21.95 11.57 -16.38
N SER A 428 -20.86 10.99 -16.89
CA SER A 428 -19.62 10.79 -16.12
C SER A 428 -18.83 12.08 -15.95
N SER A 429 -18.24 12.29 -14.77
CA SER A 429 -17.34 13.42 -14.50
C SER A 429 -15.90 13.20 -14.97
N SER A 430 -15.59 12.03 -15.53
CA SER A 430 -14.23 11.52 -15.78
C SER A 430 -13.52 12.12 -17.01
N MET A 431 -13.46 13.46 -17.07
CA MET A 431 -12.62 14.20 -18.00
C MET A 431 -11.36 14.67 -17.29
N GLU A 432 -10.20 14.52 -17.93
CA GLU A 432 -8.92 15.01 -17.41
C GLU A 432 -8.36 16.15 -18.26
N THR A 433 -7.70 17.10 -17.61
CA THR A 433 -6.95 18.18 -18.25
C THR A 433 -5.46 17.86 -18.25
N LYS A 434 -4.79 18.15 -19.36
CA LYS A 434 -3.37 17.87 -19.60
C LYS A 434 -2.72 19.02 -20.36
N GLY A 435 -1.39 19.02 -20.42
CA GLY A 435 -0.60 20.00 -21.17
C GLY A 435 -0.16 21.19 -20.33
N ALA A 436 0.79 21.95 -20.88
CA ALA A 436 1.30 23.18 -20.28
C ALA A 436 0.62 24.39 -20.94
N TYR A 437 0.01 25.26 -20.14
CA TYR A 437 -0.69 26.43 -20.65
C TYR A 437 0.29 27.47 -21.23
N ALA A 438 0.03 27.90 -22.46
CA ALA A 438 0.97 28.68 -23.26
C ALA A 438 0.55 30.14 -23.50
N TRP A 439 -0.70 30.51 -23.24
CA TRP A 439 -1.16 31.89 -23.45
C TRP A 439 -0.67 32.83 -22.34
N SER A 440 -0.58 34.12 -22.67
CA SER A 440 -0.04 35.17 -21.78
C SER A 440 -1.08 35.82 -20.87
N TYR A 441 -2.33 35.38 -20.92
CA TYR A 441 -3.44 35.90 -20.11
C TYR A 441 -4.21 34.71 -19.55
N SER A 442 -4.82 34.86 -18.38
CA SER A 442 -5.57 33.78 -17.74
C SER A 442 -6.99 33.66 -18.30
N VAL A 443 -7.50 32.42 -18.40
CA VAL A 443 -8.83 32.12 -18.93
C VAL A 443 -9.54 31.04 -18.13
N THR A 444 -10.87 31.02 -18.24
CA THR A 444 -11.71 29.89 -17.86
C THR A 444 -12.09 29.12 -19.13
N PHE A 445 -11.76 27.83 -19.17
CA PHE A 445 -12.25 26.93 -20.21
C PHE A 445 -13.60 26.35 -19.78
N SER A 446 -14.57 26.39 -20.69
CA SER A 446 -15.80 25.60 -20.60
C SER A 446 -15.80 24.57 -21.73
N VAL A 447 -15.93 23.30 -21.38
CA VAL A 447 -16.01 22.16 -22.30
C VAL A 447 -17.40 21.57 -22.17
N ARG A 448 -18.15 21.47 -23.25
CA ARG A 448 -19.52 20.98 -23.25
C ARG A 448 -19.73 19.89 -24.28
N MET A 449 -20.46 18.85 -23.89
CA MET A 449 -20.94 17.81 -24.79
C MET A 449 -22.01 18.36 -25.75
N ALA A 450 -21.70 18.38 -27.03
CA ALA A 450 -22.64 18.72 -28.10
C ALA A 450 -23.47 17.50 -28.54
N SER A 451 -22.91 16.30 -28.39
CA SER A 451 -23.59 15.01 -28.53
C SER A 451 -22.91 13.96 -27.64
N ALA A 452 -23.36 12.70 -27.66
CA ALA A 452 -22.68 11.62 -26.93
C ALA A 452 -21.24 11.34 -27.42
N THR A 453 -20.88 11.79 -28.62
CA THR A 453 -19.58 11.51 -29.24
C THR A 453 -18.83 12.77 -29.68
N THR A 454 -19.38 13.96 -29.43
CA THR A 454 -18.75 15.22 -29.81
C THR A 454 -18.86 16.27 -28.71
N PHE A 455 -17.83 17.08 -28.57
CA PHE A 455 -17.77 18.18 -27.64
C PHE A 455 -17.42 19.49 -28.34
N GLN A 456 -17.77 20.59 -27.71
CA GLN A 456 -17.34 21.94 -28.07
C GLN A 456 -16.67 22.55 -26.84
N TRP A 457 -15.81 23.53 -27.06
CA TRP A 457 -15.18 24.25 -25.97
C TRP A 457 -15.17 25.75 -26.25
N ARG A 458 -15.04 26.56 -25.22
CA ARG A 458 -14.72 27.99 -25.31
C ARG A 458 -13.73 28.36 -24.23
N ALA A 459 -13.03 29.46 -24.45
CA ALA A 459 -12.17 30.09 -23.46
C ALA A 459 -12.67 31.51 -23.23
N ASP A 460 -12.93 31.83 -21.98
CA ASP A 460 -13.42 33.12 -21.52
C ASP A 460 -12.36 33.79 -20.64
N PRO A 461 -12.21 35.13 -20.65
CA PRO A 461 -11.46 35.82 -19.60
C PRO A 461 -11.99 35.41 -18.21
N LEU A 462 -11.11 35.35 -17.21
CA LEU A 462 -11.50 34.97 -15.85
C LEU A 462 -12.70 35.81 -15.37
N LEU A 463 -13.70 35.15 -14.79
CA LEU A 463 -14.94 35.75 -14.26
C LEU A 463 -15.86 36.43 -15.30
N GLU A 464 -15.58 36.27 -16.59
CA GLU A 464 -16.43 36.75 -17.68
C GLU A 464 -16.99 35.57 -18.50
N THR A 465 -18.08 35.80 -19.22
CA THR A 465 -18.64 34.82 -20.18
C THR A 465 -18.93 35.53 -21.49
N THR A 466 -17.95 35.57 -22.38
CA THR A 466 -17.96 36.42 -23.58
C THR A 466 -17.57 35.67 -24.86
N GLY A 467 -17.00 34.48 -24.73
CA GLY A 467 -16.45 33.65 -25.78
C GLY A 467 -17.51 32.87 -26.57
N SER A 468 -17.24 32.71 -27.87
CA SER A 468 -18.02 31.83 -28.73
C SER A 468 -17.53 30.38 -28.61
N TRP A 469 -18.45 29.43 -28.71
CA TRP A 469 -18.10 28.01 -28.77
C TRP A 469 -17.31 27.68 -30.03
N SER A 470 -16.36 26.75 -29.89
CA SER A 470 -15.63 26.14 -31.00
C SER A 470 -16.57 25.35 -31.92
N GLY A 471 -16.05 24.96 -33.10
CA GLY A 471 -16.66 23.85 -33.85
C GLY A 471 -16.67 22.56 -33.02
N SER A 472 -17.59 21.64 -33.32
CA SER A 472 -17.67 20.35 -32.64
C SER A 472 -16.50 19.45 -33.01
N ALA A 473 -15.85 18.87 -31.99
CA ALA A 473 -14.76 17.91 -32.12
C ALA A 473 -15.21 16.52 -31.63
N ALA A 474 -14.75 15.46 -32.29
CA ALA A 474 -15.07 14.09 -31.91
C ALA A 474 -14.30 13.64 -30.66
N ILE A 475 -14.97 12.89 -29.80
CA ILE A 475 -14.37 12.21 -28.66
C ILE A 475 -13.79 10.90 -29.15
N GLU A 476 -12.46 10.80 -29.13
CA GLU A 476 -11.77 9.53 -29.18
C GLU A 476 -11.26 9.26 -27.78
N VAL A 477 -11.83 8.23 -27.15
CA VAL A 477 -11.50 7.82 -25.78
C VAL A 477 -9.99 7.62 -25.63
N GLY A 478 -9.43 8.14 -24.54
CA GLY A 478 -7.98 8.06 -24.25
C GLY A 478 -7.08 8.85 -25.19
N THR A 479 -7.65 9.62 -26.14
CA THR A 479 -6.88 10.49 -27.03
C THR A 479 -6.88 11.91 -26.49
N LEU A 480 -5.73 12.59 -26.56
CA LEU A 480 -5.59 13.99 -26.18
C LEU A 480 -6.23 14.88 -27.24
N ARG A 481 -7.13 15.78 -26.83
CA ARG A 481 -7.80 16.74 -27.70
C ARG A 481 -7.36 18.16 -27.35
N PRO A 482 -6.70 18.90 -28.26
CA PRO A 482 -6.22 20.24 -27.98
C PRO A 482 -7.37 21.24 -27.88
N LEU A 483 -7.28 22.16 -26.91
CA LEU A 483 -8.15 23.31 -26.79
C LEU A 483 -7.51 24.52 -27.51
N GLY A 484 -7.57 24.48 -28.84
CA GLY A 484 -6.96 25.50 -29.69
C GLY A 484 -5.43 25.41 -29.69
N ASP A 485 -4.75 26.55 -29.67
CA ASP A 485 -3.29 26.68 -29.57
C ASP A 485 -2.82 26.98 -28.13
N SER A 486 -3.70 26.81 -27.14
CA SER A 486 -3.43 27.12 -25.73
C SER A 486 -2.39 26.22 -25.06
N GLY A 487 -2.00 25.11 -25.69
CA GLY A 487 -1.16 24.08 -25.09
C GLY A 487 -1.89 23.15 -24.11
N VAL A 488 -3.19 23.38 -23.87
CA VAL A 488 -4.04 22.55 -23.01
C VAL A 488 -4.76 21.50 -23.84
N PHE A 489 -4.84 20.29 -23.28
CA PHE A 489 -5.53 19.15 -23.85
C PHE A 489 -6.56 18.63 -22.86
N VAL A 490 -7.64 18.07 -23.39
CA VAL A 490 -8.60 17.28 -22.62
C VAL A 490 -8.60 15.84 -23.10
N THR A 491 -8.87 14.92 -22.19
CA THR A 491 -9.12 13.52 -22.52
C THR A 491 -10.28 12.98 -21.72
N PHE A 492 -10.99 12.01 -22.30
CA PHE A 492 -12.19 11.42 -21.75
C PHE A 492 -11.90 9.94 -21.43
N ALA A 493 -12.22 9.51 -20.21
CA ALA A 493 -11.98 8.15 -19.73
C ALA A 493 -12.75 7.09 -20.54
N SER A 494 -12.17 5.88 -20.59
CA SER A 494 -12.73 4.74 -21.31
C SER A 494 -13.81 4.00 -20.56
N GLY A 495 -14.86 3.57 -21.27
CA GLY A 495 -15.98 2.82 -20.67
C GLY A 495 -17.04 3.71 -20.02
N GLU A 496 -16.83 5.03 -20.03
CA GLU A 496 -17.73 6.02 -19.46
C GLU A 496 -18.76 6.50 -20.50
N THR A 497 -19.94 6.89 -20.02
CA THR A 497 -20.99 7.51 -20.85
C THR A 497 -21.12 8.99 -20.52
N TYR A 498 -21.01 9.83 -21.55
CA TYR A 498 -21.16 11.29 -21.44
C TYR A 498 -22.50 11.71 -22.04
N GLY A 499 -23.26 12.48 -21.29
CA GLY A 499 -24.58 12.99 -21.64
C GLY A 499 -24.49 14.27 -22.48
N VAL A 500 -25.47 14.50 -23.35
CA VAL A 500 -25.58 15.77 -24.08
C VAL A 500 -25.86 16.89 -23.08
N GLY A 501 -25.05 17.96 -23.13
CA GLY A 501 -25.15 19.08 -22.19
C GLY A 501 -24.32 18.92 -20.93
N ASP A 502 -23.64 17.80 -20.72
CA ASP A 502 -22.59 17.69 -19.71
C ASP A 502 -21.52 18.76 -19.96
N GLU A 503 -21.11 19.46 -18.90
CA GLU A 503 -20.18 20.59 -18.97
C GLU A 503 -19.11 20.49 -17.89
N TRP A 504 -17.87 20.78 -18.28
CA TRP A 504 -16.74 20.91 -17.38
C TRP A 504 -16.18 22.33 -17.48
N THR A 505 -15.88 22.93 -16.33
CA THR A 505 -15.28 24.25 -16.25
C THR A 505 -13.99 24.20 -15.44
N PHE A 506 -12.92 24.81 -15.95
CA PHE A 506 -11.65 24.94 -15.22
C PHE A 506 -10.89 26.21 -15.62
N ALA A 507 -10.14 26.76 -14.69
CA ALA A 507 -9.24 27.88 -14.95
C ALA A 507 -7.88 27.39 -15.49
N ALA A 508 -7.29 28.17 -16.39
CA ALA A 508 -5.90 28.05 -16.79
C ALA A 508 -5.24 29.42 -16.60
N TYR A 509 -4.27 29.48 -15.69
CA TYR A 509 -3.61 30.73 -15.34
C TYR A 509 -2.38 30.96 -16.20
N SER A 510 -2.17 32.19 -16.66
CA SER A 510 -0.93 32.58 -17.33
C SER A 510 0.26 32.33 -16.40
N ARG A 511 1.45 32.10 -16.99
CA ARG A 511 2.68 31.93 -16.21
C ARG A 511 2.91 33.10 -15.26
N ASP A 512 2.67 34.32 -15.72
CA ASP A 512 2.84 35.51 -14.90
C ASP A 512 1.83 35.53 -13.76
N ASP A 513 0.56 35.21 -13.99
CA ASP A 513 -0.45 35.18 -12.92
C ASP A 513 -0.18 34.08 -11.90
N ALA A 514 0.20 32.88 -12.35
CA ALA A 514 0.48 31.75 -11.46
C ALA A 514 1.73 31.93 -10.58
N ILE A 515 2.76 32.61 -11.11
CA ILE A 515 3.98 32.92 -10.34
C ILE A 515 3.74 34.10 -9.39
N ASN A 516 2.85 35.03 -9.77
CA ASN A 516 2.62 36.26 -9.03
C ASN A 516 1.47 36.18 -8.03
N ASN A 517 0.54 35.25 -8.15
CA ASN A 517 -0.58 35.09 -7.22
C ASN A 517 -0.50 33.70 -6.55
N VAL A 518 -0.31 33.67 -5.22
CA VAL A 518 -0.30 32.40 -4.46
C VAL A 518 -1.73 31.96 -4.11
N GLU A 519 -2.70 32.86 -4.18
CA GLU A 519 -4.13 32.56 -4.01
C GLU A 519 -4.72 32.01 -5.32
N LEU A 520 -4.12 30.95 -5.85
CA LEU A 520 -4.73 30.14 -6.91
C LEU A 520 -5.79 29.23 -6.26
N THR A 521 -6.81 29.83 -5.63
CA THR A 521 -7.82 29.12 -4.82
C THR A 521 -8.59 28.05 -5.58
N ASP A 522 -8.60 28.14 -6.91
CA ASP A 522 -9.28 27.18 -7.78
C ASP A 522 -8.37 25.99 -8.18
N ILE A 523 -7.08 26.07 -7.89
CA ILE A 523 -6.17 24.93 -7.94
C ILE A 523 -6.36 24.16 -6.63
N GLN A 524 -6.99 22.99 -6.70
CA GLN A 524 -7.44 22.18 -5.57
C GLN A 524 -6.50 22.22 -4.34
N LEU A 525 -7.08 22.50 -3.16
CA LEU A 525 -6.41 22.36 -1.86
C LEU A 525 -5.83 20.94 -1.70
N GLY A 526 -4.58 20.86 -1.26
CA GLY A 526 -3.83 19.60 -1.08
C GLY A 526 -3.08 19.12 -2.34
N SER A 527 -2.95 19.95 -3.37
CA SER A 527 -2.16 19.65 -4.57
C SER A 527 -0.80 20.36 -4.58
N ILE A 528 0.23 19.68 -5.08
CA ILE A 528 1.58 20.23 -5.29
C ILE A 528 1.65 21.38 -6.31
N ARG A 529 0.55 21.68 -7.02
CA ARG A 529 0.48 22.68 -8.10
C ARG A 529 0.60 24.11 -7.55
N PRO A 530 1.45 24.97 -8.13
CA PRO A 530 1.91 24.93 -9.52
C PRO A 530 3.15 24.07 -9.78
N GLY A 531 3.65 23.37 -8.76
CA GLY A 531 4.73 22.40 -8.92
C GLY A 531 4.30 21.15 -9.69
N VAL A 532 5.29 20.44 -10.22
CA VAL A 532 5.10 19.30 -11.13
C VAL A 532 5.99 18.13 -10.73
N MET A 533 5.38 16.96 -10.55
CA MET A 533 6.13 15.72 -10.38
C MET A 533 6.64 15.20 -11.72
N LYS A 534 7.94 14.96 -11.81
CA LYS A 534 8.60 14.34 -12.95
C LYS A 534 9.06 12.93 -12.61
N HIS A 535 8.88 12.02 -13.56
CA HIS A 535 9.56 10.74 -13.58
C HIS A 535 10.93 10.90 -14.24
N VAL A 536 11.95 10.37 -13.57
CA VAL A 536 13.34 10.36 -14.04
C VAL A 536 13.67 8.98 -14.58
N ALA A 537 14.20 8.90 -15.79
CA ALA A 537 14.71 7.67 -16.38
C ALA A 537 16.09 7.89 -17.00
N VAL A 538 16.91 6.84 -17.07
CA VAL A 538 18.26 6.89 -17.64
C VAL A 538 18.34 5.97 -18.85
N SER A 539 19.05 6.41 -19.89
CA SER A 539 19.32 5.66 -21.11
C SER A 539 20.81 5.49 -21.30
N ASN A 540 21.26 4.31 -21.72
CA ASN A 540 22.64 4.04 -22.14
C ASN A 540 22.85 4.18 -23.67
N ASP A 541 21.78 4.34 -24.44
CA ASP A 541 21.76 4.17 -25.91
C ASP A 541 21.26 5.42 -26.66
N GLY A 542 21.39 6.60 -26.04
CA GLY A 542 21.05 7.87 -26.66
C GLY A 542 19.56 8.20 -26.61
N GLY A 543 18.80 7.51 -25.76
CA GLY A 543 17.36 7.70 -25.57
C GLY A 543 16.47 6.77 -26.39
N VAL A 544 17.04 5.72 -27.00
CA VAL A 544 16.27 4.68 -27.72
C VAL A 544 15.52 3.81 -26.72
N SER A 545 16.18 3.40 -25.64
CA SER A 545 15.58 2.70 -24.52
C SER A 545 15.84 3.44 -23.20
N TRP A 546 14.92 3.25 -22.26
CA TRP A 546 14.92 3.92 -20.97
C TRP A 546 14.82 2.91 -19.85
N SER A 547 15.51 3.18 -18.74
CA SER A 547 15.39 2.39 -17.51
C SER A 547 13.93 2.30 -17.07
N ALA A 548 13.50 1.11 -16.65
CA ALA A 548 12.18 0.94 -16.05
C ALA A 548 12.10 1.69 -14.72
N ASP A 549 10.97 2.34 -14.46
CA ASP A 549 10.65 2.81 -13.11
C ASP A 549 10.57 1.60 -12.19
N LYS A 550 11.46 1.54 -11.21
CA LYS A 550 11.45 0.51 -10.18
C LYS A 550 10.88 1.14 -8.91
N HIS A 551 9.59 0.93 -8.72
CA HIS A 551 8.89 1.29 -7.49
C HIS A 551 8.79 2.80 -7.23
N GLY A 552 8.50 3.65 -8.22
CA GLY A 552 8.11 5.06 -8.02
C GLY A 552 9.17 5.95 -7.34
N ALA A 553 10.37 5.42 -7.10
CA ALA A 553 11.46 6.07 -6.38
C ALA A 553 12.25 7.03 -7.27
N THR A 554 11.97 7.06 -8.57
CA THR A 554 12.60 7.94 -9.55
C THR A 554 11.75 9.18 -9.81
N ARG A 555 11.25 9.82 -8.75
CA ARG A 555 10.40 11.01 -8.84
C ARG A 555 11.13 12.25 -8.33
N PHE A 556 10.95 13.35 -9.04
CA PHE A 556 11.53 14.65 -8.72
C PHE A 556 10.45 15.74 -8.81
N LEU A 557 10.35 16.58 -7.79
CA LEU A 557 9.39 17.68 -7.73
C LEU A 557 10.02 18.97 -8.24
N TYR A 558 9.51 19.49 -9.35
CA TYR A 558 9.74 20.88 -9.74
C TYR A 558 8.79 21.78 -8.96
N SER A 559 9.28 22.54 -7.99
CA SER A 559 8.45 23.45 -7.20
C SER A 559 9.30 24.49 -6.50
N ASP A 560 8.84 25.74 -6.53
CA ASP A 560 9.36 26.82 -5.68
C ASP A 560 8.93 26.58 -4.22
N ILE A 561 9.57 27.25 -3.27
CA ILE A 561 9.33 27.02 -1.84
C ILE A 561 8.26 27.98 -1.33
N TYR A 562 7.15 27.47 -0.83
CA TYR A 562 6.06 28.31 -0.35
C TYR A 562 6.08 28.44 1.18
N VAL A 563 5.89 29.67 1.65
CA VAL A 563 5.81 30.05 3.06
C VAL A 563 4.56 30.89 3.29
N SER A 564 3.80 30.60 4.34
CA SER A 564 2.56 31.31 4.69
C SER A 564 2.44 31.46 6.21
N PRO A 565 1.82 32.54 6.75
CA PRO A 565 1.60 32.67 8.20
C PRO A 565 0.68 31.58 8.76
N SER A 566 -0.17 30.99 7.90
CA SER A 566 -1.06 29.86 8.22
C SER A 566 -0.43 28.48 7.98
N GLY A 567 0.83 28.42 7.52
CA GLY A 567 1.53 27.17 7.21
C GLY A 567 1.99 26.38 8.45
N ASP A 568 2.68 25.27 8.21
CA ASP A 568 3.24 24.42 9.28
C ASP A 568 4.67 23.95 8.97
N ASP A 569 5.61 24.19 9.87
CA ASP A 569 7.00 23.76 9.69
C ASP A 569 7.23 22.27 9.99
N VAL A 570 6.28 21.62 10.68
CA VAL A 570 6.35 20.20 11.05
C VAL A 570 5.74 19.33 9.97
N THR A 571 4.54 19.69 9.50
CA THR A 571 3.75 18.88 8.55
C THR A 571 3.72 19.46 7.14
N GLY A 572 4.07 20.74 6.95
CA GLY A 572 4.20 21.32 5.62
C GLY A 572 5.38 20.73 4.86
N ASP A 573 5.22 20.63 3.54
CA ASP A 573 6.26 20.15 2.61
C ASP A 573 6.85 21.29 1.76
N GLY A 574 6.34 22.51 1.95
CA GLY A 574 6.80 23.71 1.25
C GLY A 574 6.28 23.82 -0.19
N THR A 575 5.23 23.08 -0.55
CA THR A 575 4.41 23.33 -1.74
C THR A 575 3.36 24.42 -1.46
N SER A 576 2.74 24.95 -2.50
CA SER A 576 1.67 25.97 -2.40
C SER A 576 0.49 25.53 -1.53
N SER A 577 0.09 24.25 -1.59
CA SER A 577 -1.03 23.72 -0.81
C SER A 577 -0.69 23.48 0.66
N THR A 578 0.57 23.17 0.95
CA THR A 578 1.06 22.79 2.27
C THR A 578 2.35 23.58 2.59
N PRO A 579 2.24 24.92 2.66
CA PRO A 579 3.39 25.79 2.81
C PRO A 579 4.01 25.66 4.20
N TYR A 580 5.29 26.00 4.31
CA TYR A 580 5.94 26.18 5.59
C TYR A 580 5.39 27.40 6.33
N ARG A 581 5.54 27.41 7.65
CA ARG A 581 5.12 28.55 8.49
C ARG A 581 6.17 29.64 8.56
N THR A 582 7.45 29.25 8.56
CA THR A 582 8.57 30.19 8.75
C THR A 582 9.48 30.30 7.54
N ILE A 583 10.00 31.50 7.31
CA ILE A 583 10.95 31.76 6.21
C ILE A 583 12.23 30.94 6.41
N GLN A 584 12.72 30.81 7.64
CA GLN A 584 13.90 30.01 7.96
C GLN A 584 13.72 28.53 7.61
N ARG A 585 12.52 27.96 7.81
CA ARG A 585 12.22 26.60 7.37
C ARG A 585 12.28 26.49 5.84
N GLY A 586 11.80 27.50 5.12
CA GLY A 586 12.00 27.61 3.67
C GLY A 586 13.48 27.64 3.27
N ILE A 587 14.31 28.43 3.96
CA ILE A 587 15.77 28.47 3.73
C ILE A 587 16.43 27.11 4.01
N HIS A 588 15.97 26.39 5.03
CA HIS A 588 16.45 25.03 5.30
C HIS A 588 16.12 24.06 4.17
N ALA A 589 14.91 24.18 3.60
CA ALA A 589 14.45 23.35 2.49
C ALA A 589 15.12 23.69 1.15
N ALA A 590 15.60 24.92 0.98
CA ALA A 590 16.34 25.33 -0.22
C ALA A 590 17.60 24.47 -0.44
N LEU A 591 17.93 24.22 -1.68
CA LEU A 591 19.11 23.48 -2.10
C LEU A 591 20.38 24.20 -1.65
N SER A 592 21.40 23.45 -1.25
CA SER A 592 22.70 24.08 -1.01
C SER A 592 23.39 24.30 -2.35
N PRO A 593 24.10 25.42 -2.57
CA PRO A 593 24.97 25.56 -3.73
C PRO A 593 25.98 24.41 -3.68
N GLY A 594 25.85 23.47 -4.62
CA GLY A 594 26.64 22.25 -4.61
C GLY A 594 28.12 22.55 -4.85
N GLY A 595 29.02 21.88 -4.10
CA GLY A 595 30.42 21.74 -4.51
C GLY A 595 30.62 20.71 -5.64
N GLY A 596 29.54 20.35 -6.33
CA GLY A 596 29.44 19.30 -7.33
C GLY A 596 29.88 19.72 -8.74
N TYR A 597 29.43 18.96 -9.75
CA TYR A 597 29.91 19.06 -11.13
C TYR A 597 29.50 20.36 -11.84
N VAL A 598 28.39 20.95 -11.43
CA VAL A 598 27.96 22.26 -11.93
C VAL A 598 28.95 23.33 -11.46
N LYS A 599 29.89 23.71 -12.34
CA LYS A 599 30.77 24.87 -12.11
C LYS A 599 29.88 26.10 -11.93
N ASN A 600 29.91 26.69 -10.74
CA ASN A 600 28.99 27.75 -10.31
C ASN A 600 27.56 27.27 -10.06
N ALA A 601 27.36 26.17 -9.31
CA ALA A 601 26.05 25.80 -8.78
C ALA A 601 25.51 26.93 -7.88
N THR A 602 24.84 27.91 -8.47
CA THR A 602 24.12 28.94 -7.73
C THR A 602 22.81 28.35 -7.27
N ASN A 603 22.48 28.51 -5.98
CA ASN A 603 21.13 28.24 -5.52
C ASN A 603 20.17 29.16 -6.32
N ARG A 604 19.18 28.55 -6.97
CA ARG A 604 18.12 29.21 -7.76
C ARG A 604 16.74 29.05 -7.13
N ASP A 605 16.68 28.65 -5.86
CA ASP A 605 15.43 28.52 -5.14
C ASP A 605 14.83 29.89 -4.86
N ASP A 606 13.60 30.06 -5.32
CA ASP A 606 12.72 31.14 -4.91
C ASP A 606 11.86 30.66 -3.75
N ILE A 607 11.89 31.41 -2.65
CA ILE A 607 11.00 31.27 -1.51
C ILE A 607 9.86 32.28 -1.71
N VAL A 608 8.70 31.78 -2.13
CA VAL A 608 7.49 32.57 -2.34
C VAL A 608 6.75 32.70 -1.01
N VAL A 609 6.57 33.94 -0.57
CA VAL A 609 5.97 34.27 0.73
C VAL A 609 4.58 34.85 0.52
N SER A 610 3.57 34.18 1.08
CA SER A 610 2.18 34.61 1.01
C SER A 610 1.95 35.92 1.78
N PRO A 611 0.93 36.72 1.43
CA PRO A 611 0.57 37.94 2.14
C PRO A 611 0.37 37.70 3.63
N GLY A 612 0.79 38.66 4.44
CA GLY A 612 0.65 38.61 5.88
C GLY A 612 1.86 39.13 6.65
N ARG A 613 1.74 39.07 7.98
CA ARG A 613 2.73 39.62 8.92
C ARG A 613 3.52 38.48 9.56
N TYR A 614 4.82 38.46 9.29
CA TYR A 614 5.77 37.44 9.75
C TYR A 614 6.53 37.96 10.96
N THR A 615 6.29 37.34 12.12
CA THR A 615 6.89 37.73 13.41
C THR A 615 7.52 36.50 14.09
N GLY A 616 8.40 36.75 15.06
CA GLY A 616 8.99 35.71 15.92
C GLY A 616 10.12 34.92 15.28
N ALA A 617 10.60 33.91 16.03
CA ALA A 617 11.75 33.09 15.63
C ALA A 617 11.48 32.35 14.31
N GLY A 618 12.48 32.34 13.43
CA GLY A 618 12.39 31.75 12.09
C GLY A 618 11.80 32.69 11.01
N ASN A 619 11.22 33.82 11.41
CA ASN A 619 10.77 34.87 10.50
C ASN A 619 11.63 36.13 10.60
N THR A 620 12.24 36.35 11.77
CA THR A 620 13.21 37.40 12.02
C THR A 620 14.60 36.80 12.19
N GLY A 621 15.64 37.55 11.80
CA GLY A 621 17.03 37.13 12.01
C GLY A 621 17.43 35.87 11.24
N LEU A 622 17.26 35.91 9.92
CA LEU A 622 17.43 34.76 9.04
C LEU A 622 18.89 34.35 8.87
N PHE A 623 19.15 33.04 8.92
CA PHE A 623 20.46 32.44 8.69
C PHE A 623 20.52 31.85 7.28
N THR A 624 21.43 32.36 6.45
CA THR A 624 21.64 31.90 5.06
C THR A 624 22.10 30.45 4.97
N MET A 625 22.81 29.95 6.00
CA MET A 625 23.46 28.64 5.98
C MET A 625 24.38 28.41 4.76
N GLY A 626 25.03 29.48 4.27
CA GLY A 626 25.86 29.42 3.06
C GLY A 626 25.06 29.38 1.74
N LYS A 627 23.73 29.45 1.79
CA LYS A 627 22.85 29.46 0.62
C LYS A 627 22.59 30.88 0.12
N SER A 628 22.46 31.02 -1.20
CA SER A 628 22.04 32.28 -1.83
C SER A 628 20.61 32.12 -2.34
N VAL A 629 19.62 32.58 -1.57
CA VAL A 629 18.19 32.41 -1.85
C VAL A 629 17.51 33.74 -2.13
N MET A 630 16.46 33.70 -2.96
CA MET A 630 15.56 34.83 -3.12
C MET A 630 14.28 34.58 -2.30
N VAL A 631 13.91 35.54 -1.47
CA VAL A 631 12.63 35.56 -0.76
C VAL A 631 11.78 36.63 -1.44
N ARG A 632 10.72 36.19 -2.11
CA ARG A 632 9.86 37.05 -2.92
C ARG A 632 8.45 37.04 -2.36
N ALA A 633 7.86 38.22 -2.20
CA ALA A 633 6.45 38.33 -1.88
C ALA A 633 5.59 37.81 -3.05
N ALA A 634 4.54 37.07 -2.72
CA ALA A 634 3.39 36.91 -3.60
C ALA A 634 2.81 38.31 -3.90
N ARG A 635 2.50 38.62 -5.16
CA ARG A 635 2.02 39.96 -5.56
C ARG A 635 0.56 40.24 -5.17
N SER A 636 -0.10 39.32 -4.48
CA SER A 636 -1.50 39.42 -4.06
C SER A 636 -1.68 39.92 -2.62
N GLY A 637 -1.12 41.09 -2.28
CA GLY A 637 -1.28 41.69 -0.95
C GLY A 637 0.05 42.13 -0.34
N GLU A 638 0.00 42.54 0.93
CA GLU A 638 1.18 43.04 1.64
C GLU A 638 1.89 41.93 2.43
N VAL A 639 3.19 41.78 2.21
CA VAL A 639 4.06 40.89 3.01
C VAL A 639 4.93 41.77 3.90
N VAL A 640 4.81 41.60 5.22
CA VAL A 640 5.57 42.37 6.21
C VAL A 640 6.36 41.43 7.10
N ILE A 641 7.68 41.56 7.13
CA ILE A 641 8.54 40.99 8.18
C ILE A 641 8.63 42.02 9.30
N ASP A 642 8.12 41.67 10.48
CA ASP A 642 8.08 42.56 11.64
C ASP A 642 9.02 42.05 12.75
N CYS A 643 10.10 42.79 12.97
CA CYS A 643 11.14 42.48 13.96
C CYS A 643 10.87 43.03 15.37
N ALA A 644 9.64 43.45 15.68
CA ALA A 644 9.29 43.92 17.03
C ALA A 644 9.64 42.90 18.13
N VAL A 645 9.61 41.60 17.82
CA VAL A 645 10.07 40.52 18.71
C VAL A 645 11.51 40.14 18.36
N ARG A 646 12.47 40.62 19.15
CA ARG A 646 13.90 40.35 18.98
C ARG A 646 14.28 38.96 19.47
N VAL A 647 15.02 38.20 18.66
CA VAL A 647 15.71 36.98 19.09
C VAL A 647 17.18 37.34 19.34
N ALA A 648 17.68 37.05 20.55
CA ALA A 648 19.07 37.34 20.90
C ALA A 648 20.04 36.52 20.02
N GLY A 649 21.02 37.18 19.39
CA GLY A 649 22.06 36.54 18.58
C GLY A 649 21.78 36.44 17.07
N ALA A 650 20.70 37.05 16.58
CA ALA A 650 20.36 37.03 15.15
C ALA A 650 20.84 38.30 14.43
N ALA A 651 21.32 38.16 13.19
CA ALA A 651 21.84 39.26 12.37
C ALA A 651 20.72 40.24 11.95
N HIS A 652 21.07 41.53 11.84
CA HIS A 652 20.15 42.58 11.41
C HIS A 652 19.84 42.49 9.91
N PHE A 653 18.60 42.77 9.51
CA PHE A 653 18.25 42.93 8.10
C PHE A 653 18.88 44.21 7.55
N GLY A 654 19.70 44.10 6.49
CA GLY A 654 20.36 45.24 5.84
C GLY A 654 21.87 45.27 5.99
N GLU A 655 22.44 44.50 6.93
CA GLU A 655 23.83 44.09 6.79
C GLU A 655 23.88 43.04 5.69
N THR A 656 24.70 43.27 4.65
CA THR A 656 25.12 42.13 3.83
C THR A 656 25.77 41.17 4.82
N MET A 657 25.32 39.91 4.91
CA MET A 657 26.16 38.85 5.48
C MET A 657 27.34 38.61 4.54
N ALA A 658 28.16 39.64 4.32
CA ALA A 658 29.48 39.53 3.76
C ALA A 658 30.44 39.16 4.90
N SER A 659 30.18 38.03 5.56
CA SER A 659 31.31 37.26 6.01
C SER A 659 31.99 36.70 4.76
N ALA A 660 33.32 36.68 4.78
CA ALA A 660 34.25 36.32 3.72
C ALA A 660 33.68 35.44 2.58
N GLU A 661 34.09 35.70 1.33
CA GLU A 661 33.78 34.90 0.12
C GLU A 661 33.24 33.49 0.42
N GLY A 662 31.92 33.29 0.28
CA GLY A 662 31.26 31.99 0.51
C GLY A 662 30.12 31.94 1.54
N ALA A 663 29.73 33.05 2.19
CA ALA A 663 28.75 33.05 3.29
C ALA A 663 27.24 32.96 2.91
N GLY A 664 26.88 32.93 1.63
CA GLY A 664 25.47 32.93 1.19
C GLY A 664 24.78 34.30 1.34
N LYS A 665 23.56 34.44 0.80
CA LYS A 665 22.81 35.71 0.75
C LYS A 665 21.29 35.45 0.76
N VAL A 666 20.53 36.24 1.53
CA VAL A 666 19.07 36.32 1.39
C VAL A 666 18.73 37.62 0.66
N SER A 667 18.05 37.55 -0.48
CA SER A 667 17.58 38.73 -1.22
C SER A 667 16.06 38.85 -1.06
N LEU A 668 15.57 40.01 -0.60
CA LEU A 668 14.15 40.27 -0.44
C LEU A 668 13.60 41.03 -1.66
N VAL A 669 12.50 40.57 -2.24
CA VAL A 669 11.82 41.22 -3.37
C VAL A 669 10.33 41.40 -3.06
N GLY A 670 9.86 42.65 -3.00
CA GLY A 670 8.46 42.96 -2.71
C GLY A 670 8.03 42.71 -1.26
N VAL A 671 8.98 42.48 -0.36
CA VAL A 671 8.74 42.23 1.08
C VAL A 671 9.04 43.50 1.87
N ASN A 672 8.08 43.97 2.66
CA ASN A 672 8.23 45.10 3.58
C ASN A 672 8.89 44.62 4.87
N VAL A 673 9.76 45.46 5.44
CA VAL A 673 10.51 45.15 6.66
C VAL A 673 10.24 46.26 7.68
N GLU A 674 9.66 45.91 8.81
CA GLU A 674 9.25 46.84 9.87
C GLU A 674 9.94 46.52 11.20
N ASN A 675 10.21 47.56 12.01
CA ASN A 675 10.79 47.43 13.36
C ASN A 675 12.15 46.70 13.44
N CYS A 676 12.81 46.45 12.31
CA CYS A 676 14.09 45.74 12.21
C CYS A 676 15.29 46.69 12.35
N GLY A 677 15.19 47.71 13.20
CA GLY A 677 16.13 48.83 13.30
C GLY A 677 17.61 48.42 13.25
N MET A 678 18.42 49.31 12.64
CA MET A 678 19.88 49.22 12.56
C MET A 678 20.54 48.83 13.88
#